data_AF-A0A916MGZ2-F1
#
_entry.id   AF-A0A916MGZ2-F1
#
_cell.length_a   1.000
_cell.length_b   1.000
_cell.length_c   1.000
_cell.angle_alpha   90.00
_cell.angle_beta   90.00
_cell.angle_gamma   90.00
#
_symmetry.space_group_name_H-M   'P 1'
#
loop_
_entity.id
_entity.type
_entity.pdbx_description
1 polymer ?
#
loop_
_entity_poly.entity_id
_entity_poly.type
_entity_poly.pdbx_seq_one_letter_code
_entity_poly.pdbx_strand_id
1 'polypeptide(L)'
;MPSIDKLGRYEIRRELGRGAMGVVYEAYDPMIKRVVALKTIRADQLDRAEAPVVVARFRREAEAAGRLHHPNIVSIFDFDEDGGTSFIAMEYVAGRDLKVRFDAGERFPVAEAVRLTGQILDALDFSHRQGVVHRDIKPANVFLQDDGTIKVADFGIAHLDSSSLTQTGSVMGTPSCMSPEQILGLPVDGRTDVFSTGVILYQFVTGERPFGGAATTTTMQKVLKEDPLPPSTLNVQLPDAMDAIVKKALAKRPEDRYASAAEFATALRALALPRPAAASAPTAASFDGEATFVVAPSARKPAASPPPESPAATSPAGGVSTVPAKPSYARVAASSPPASPTGTRRPAIAIVVTVVALAIAAGLWWWMETDVGETRKSSSAAPGVVESAPAAPTSPVPVQPPAAAPATAAPSSDPGAVLIAAAGFADPNDPRYAGDAAKLAGGVRADARGQLVQKALGLLVDRDSLATHYEMLNTRFVARSGEFIRTVVRESEPVVGRDGLASMTTEAIVNVKAVQKSLNEMTRSERVGLIRANGDPRIAISIVAGDADRPDVPPRRSPVAENLLAERIRSFGFRTWSEDGAEAGKAADFAVTGVANVRRLSTRLEASGITVTKYALSSWTIKCVDRATGEEIYHNTALPKGAGSWASEEEALKAIGARIADEFSRDFFLQHVSVAGRRVTLTIDGLPGGHAADLVGREFIGLPAVLEARARAGTGPRAWDLVLAGSGPAADLVSSGVLAPLNAKLGRACFAPGATSGDEVRARFDPACGEADVISRLETHPPAGLYGAPAGRQKSVTTNPETLRKLSL
;
A
#
# COMPACT_ATOMS: atom_id res chain seq x y z
N MET A 1 33.43 -37.27 11.61
CA MET A 1 32.58 -38.44 11.25
C MET A 1 33.22 -39.12 10.06
N PRO A 2 33.13 -40.44 9.89
CA PRO A 2 33.57 -41.10 8.65
C PRO A 2 32.79 -40.52 7.46
N SER A 3 33.45 -40.38 6.31
CA SER A 3 32.76 -40.05 5.06
C SER A 3 31.95 -41.26 4.61
N ILE A 4 30.71 -41.01 4.18
CA ILE A 4 29.92 -42.03 3.48
C ILE A 4 30.28 -41.87 2.01
N ASP A 5 31.18 -42.72 1.52
CA ASP A 5 31.68 -42.62 0.15
C ASP A 5 30.71 -43.28 -0.86
N LYS A 6 29.77 -44.11 -0.36
CA LYS A 6 28.79 -44.86 -1.17
C LYS A 6 27.51 -45.15 -0.38
N LEU A 7 26.36 -45.20 -1.08
CA LEU A 7 25.10 -45.77 -0.59
C LEU A 7 24.52 -46.71 -1.65
N GLY A 8 24.39 -47.99 -1.32
CA GLY A 8 23.96 -49.05 -2.23
C GLY A 8 24.87 -49.15 -3.46
N ARG A 9 24.31 -48.87 -4.64
CA ARG A 9 25.10 -48.79 -5.89
C ARG A 9 25.71 -47.40 -6.15
N TYR A 10 25.28 -46.36 -5.45
CA TYR A 10 25.55 -44.97 -5.80
C TYR A 10 26.81 -44.43 -5.13
N GLU A 11 27.72 -43.86 -5.92
CA GLU A 11 28.98 -43.25 -5.47
C GLU A 11 28.72 -41.80 -5.04
N ILE A 12 28.94 -41.46 -3.77
CA ILE A 12 28.66 -40.11 -3.26
C ILE A 12 29.79 -39.17 -3.66
N ARG A 13 29.42 -38.00 -4.21
CA ARG A 13 30.37 -36.96 -4.63
C ARG A 13 30.48 -35.83 -3.63
N ARG A 14 29.35 -35.34 -3.12
CA ARG A 14 29.26 -34.24 -2.15
C ARG A 14 27.89 -34.16 -1.50
N GLU A 15 27.83 -33.46 -0.38
CA GLU A 15 26.58 -33.01 0.23
C GLU A 15 25.97 -31.85 -0.57
N LEU A 16 24.67 -31.92 -0.84
CA LEU A 16 23.89 -30.84 -1.46
C LEU A 16 23.15 -30.00 -0.41
N GLY A 17 22.74 -30.62 0.70
CA GLY A 17 22.10 -29.92 1.80
C GLY A 17 21.69 -30.85 2.93
N ARG A 18 21.40 -30.26 4.09
CA ARG A 18 21.07 -30.96 5.33
C ARG A 18 19.78 -30.40 5.91
N GLY A 19 18.77 -31.25 6.05
CA GLY A 19 17.51 -30.94 6.72
C GLY A 19 17.45 -31.56 8.11
N ALA A 20 16.37 -31.31 8.84
CA ALA A 20 16.19 -31.85 10.19
C ALA A 20 15.81 -33.36 10.23
N MET A 21 15.44 -33.97 9.08
CA MET A 21 15.16 -35.42 8.98
C MET A 21 16.26 -36.21 8.25
N GLY A 22 17.27 -35.56 7.68
CA GLY A 22 18.31 -36.25 6.90
C GLY A 22 19.13 -35.36 5.99
N VAL A 23 19.92 -36.00 5.11
CA VAL A 23 20.92 -35.35 4.25
C VAL A 23 20.65 -35.66 2.78
N VAL A 24 20.80 -34.67 1.91
CA VAL A 24 20.74 -34.82 0.45
C VAL A 24 22.16 -34.79 -0.11
N TYR A 25 22.51 -35.80 -0.91
CA TYR A 25 23.82 -35.95 -1.55
C TYR A 25 23.71 -35.86 -3.08
N GLU A 26 24.72 -35.30 -3.74
CA GLU A 26 24.98 -35.56 -5.16
C GLU A 26 25.72 -36.90 -5.25
N ALA A 27 25.20 -37.81 -6.06
CA ALA A 27 25.84 -39.10 -6.29
C ALA A 27 25.84 -39.47 -7.77
N TYR A 28 26.67 -40.44 -8.11
CA TYR A 28 26.75 -41.02 -9.45
C TYR A 28 26.20 -42.45 -9.42
N ASP A 29 25.35 -42.79 -10.38
CA ASP A 29 24.92 -44.16 -10.64
C ASP A 29 25.89 -44.77 -11.68
N PRO A 30 26.84 -45.65 -11.28
CA PRO A 30 27.81 -46.22 -12.20
C PRO A 30 27.19 -47.24 -13.18
N MET A 31 26.01 -47.78 -12.87
CA MET A 31 25.35 -48.81 -13.68
C MET A 31 24.77 -48.23 -14.97
N ILE A 32 24.14 -47.06 -14.86
CA ILE A 32 23.50 -46.33 -15.97
C ILE A 32 24.16 -44.98 -16.28
N LYS A 33 25.30 -44.69 -15.63
CA LYS A 33 26.21 -43.56 -15.91
C LYS A 33 25.57 -42.17 -15.86
N ARG A 34 24.81 -41.88 -14.80
CA ARG A 34 24.16 -40.58 -14.59
C ARG A 34 24.40 -40.01 -13.19
N VAL A 35 24.25 -38.69 -13.05
CA VAL A 35 24.19 -38.01 -11.75
C VAL A 35 22.77 -38.11 -11.19
N VAL A 36 22.64 -38.33 -9.89
CA VAL A 36 21.39 -38.39 -9.13
C VAL A 36 21.51 -37.58 -7.84
N ALA A 37 20.39 -37.19 -7.26
CA ALA A 37 20.32 -36.77 -5.88
C ALA A 37 19.88 -37.95 -4.99
N LEU A 38 20.53 -38.15 -3.85
CA LEU A 38 20.12 -39.14 -2.85
C LEU A 38 19.62 -38.43 -1.59
N LYS A 39 18.34 -38.58 -1.26
CA LYS A 39 17.77 -38.07 -0.01
C LYS A 39 17.74 -39.20 1.01
N THR A 40 18.54 -39.08 2.06
CA THR A 40 18.64 -40.06 3.16
C THR A 40 17.71 -39.71 4.31
N ILE A 41 17.25 -40.71 5.08
CA ILE A 41 16.74 -40.51 6.44
C ILE A 41 17.70 -41.15 7.44
N ARG A 42 18.01 -40.40 8.50
CA ARG A 42 18.86 -40.85 9.60
C ARG A 42 18.04 -41.52 10.69
N ALA A 43 17.77 -42.82 10.51
CA ALA A 43 17.08 -43.65 11.50
C ALA A 43 17.80 -43.69 12.86
N ASP A 44 19.11 -43.40 12.91
CA ASP A 44 19.93 -43.35 14.12
C ASP A 44 19.72 -42.09 14.98
N GLN A 45 19.00 -41.08 14.47
CA GLN A 45 18.62 -39.87 15.22
C GLN A 45 17.16 -39.86 15.68
N LEU A 46 16.40 -40.92 15.37
CA LEU A 46 15.03 -41.11 15.79
C LEU A 46 14.97 -42.02 17.01
N ASP A 47 13.96 -41.82 17.88
CA ASP A 47 13.74 -42.73 18.99
C ASP A 47 13.45 -44.15 18.47
N ARG A 48 13.96 -45.15 19.20
CA ARG A 48 13.99 -46.56 18.75
C ARG A 48 12.60 -47.16 18.50
N ALA A 49 11.55 -46.54 19.06
CA ALA A 49 10.14 -46.89 18.85
C ALA A 49 9.51 -46.17 17.64
N GLU A 50 10.02 -44.99 17.26
CA GLU A 50 9.47 -44.17 16.16
C GLU A 50 10.10 -44.49 14.81
N ALA A 51 11.39 -44.85 14.78
CA ALA A 51 12.13 -45.12 13.54
C ALA A 51 11.42 -46.04 12.53
N PRO A 52 10.80 -47.18 12.92
CA PRO A 52 10.07 -48.04 11.97
C PRO A 52 8.85 -47.36 11.35
N VAL A 53 8.18 -46.47 12.10
CA VAL A 53 7.00 -45.73 11.63
C VAL A 53 7.41 -44.66 10.61
N VAL A 54 8.53 -43.97 10.85
CA VAL A 54 9.06 -42.95 9.93
C VAL A 54 9.54 -43.60 8.63
N VAL A 55 10.31 -44.69 8.69
CA VAL A 55 10.78 -45.41 7.50
C VAL A 55 9.61 -45.99 6.69
N ALA A 56 8.59 -46.55 7.36
CA ALA A 56 7.39 -47.07 6.67
C ALA A 56 6.54 -45.97 6.00
N ARG A 57 6.56 -44.74 6.51
CA ARG A 57 5.93 -43.57 5.86
C ARG A 57 6.75 -43.09 4.67
N PHE A 58 8.04 -42.86 4.87
CA PHE A 58 8.99 -42.43 3.84
C PHE A 58 8.96 -43.34 2.61
N ARG A 59 8.86 -44.66 2.81
CA ARG A 59 8.66 -45.63 1.74
C ARG A 59 7.33 -45.44 0.99
N ARG A 60 6.20 -45.24 1.69
CA ARG A 60 4.89 -45.00 1.03
C ARG A 60 4.87 -43.67 0.26
N GLU A 61 5.54 -42.65 0.79
CA GLU A 61 5.69 -41.35 0.15
C GLU A 61 6.54 -41.48 -1.12
N ALA A 62 7.66 -42.24 -1.08
CA ALA A 62 8.44 -42.61 -2.25
C ALA A 62 7.63 -43.42 -3.28
N GLU A 63 6.84 -44.40 -2.84
CA GLU A 63 5.98 -45.23 -3.71
C GLU A 63 4.83 -44.43 -4.35
N ALA A 64 4.35 -43.37 -3.70
CA ALA A 64 3.33 -42.46 -4.22
C ALA A 64 3.93 -41.46 -5.23
N ALA A 65 5.02 -40.79 -4.84
CA ALA A 65 5.71 -39.82 -5.70
C ALA A 65 6.44 -40.49 -6.88
N GLY A 66 6.89 -41.75 -6.75
CA GLY A 66 7.50 -42.53 -7.84
C GLY A 66 6.55 -42.87 -8.99
N ARG A 67 5.23 -42.68 -8.83
CA ARG A 67 4.25 -42.78 -9.91
C ARG A 67 4.07 -41.48 -10.69
N LEU A 68 4.69 -40.38 -10.23
CA LEU A 68 4.52 -39.06 -10.82
C LEU A 68 5.57 -38.83 -11.91
N HIS A 69 5.16 -39.04 -13.17
CA HIS A 69 5.97 -38.74 -14.34
C HIS A 69 5.44 -37.49 -15.05
N HIS A 70 6.06 -36.34 -14.78
CA HIS A 70 5.68 -35.05 -15.37
C HIS A 70 6.96 -34.20 -15.58
N PRO A 71 7.10 -33.44 -16.69
CA PRO A 71 8.30 -32.63 -16.94
C PRO A 71 8.65 -31.69 -15.78
N ASN A 72 7.64 -31.11 -15.12
CA ASN A 72 7.82 -30.18 -14.01
C ASN A 72 7.84 -30.82 -12.61
N ILE A 73 7.99 -32.15 -12.50
CA ILE A 73 8.15 -32.88 -11.24
C ILE A 73 9.54 -33.53 -11.22
N VAL A 74 10.23 -33.47 -10.08
CA VAL A 74 11.48 -34.22 -9.84
C VAL A 74 11.17 -35.71 -9.84
N SER A 75 11.70 -36.44 -10.81
CA SER A 75 11.43 -37.88 -10.93
C SER A 75 12.16 -38.68 -9.85
N ILE A 76 11.44 -39.54 -9.12
CA ILE A 76 12.04 -40.57 -8.28
C ILE A 76 12.43 -41.77 -9.15
N PHE A 77 13.60 -42.32 -8.92
CA PHE A 77 14.15 -43.45 -9.66
C PHE A 77 14.22 -44.74 -8.85
N ASP A 78 14.50 -44.64 -7.55
CA ASP A 78 14.72 -45.79 -6.69
C ASP A 78 14.46 -45.46 -5.21
N PHE A 79 14.16 -46.49 -4.42
CA PHE A 79 14.12 -46.43 -2.96
C PHE A 79 14.75 -47.71 -2.42
N ASP A 80 15.79 -47.56 -1.59
CA ASP A 80 16.59 -48.67 -1.10
C ASP A 80 17.13 -48.38 0.32
N GLU A 81 17.71 -49.38 0.96
CA GLU A 81 18.30 -49.26 2.30
C GLU A 81 19.68 -49.92 2.34
N ASP A 82 20.70 -49.15 2.75
CA ASP A 82 22.07 -49.63 2.90
C ASP A 82 22.63 -49.22 4.26
N GLY A 83 23.30 -50.15 4.95
CA GLY A 83 23.88 -49.92 6.28
C GLY A 83 22.91 -49.41 7.35
N GLY A 84 21.61 -49.65 7.23
CA GLY A 84 20.56 -49.09 8.11
C GLY A 84 20.19 -47.63 7.81
N THR A 85 20.60 -47.12 6.64
CA THR A 85 20.21 -45.80 6.11
C THR A 85 19.29 -46.00 4.91
N SER A 86 18.00 -45.71 5.07
CA SER A 86 17.06 -45.68 3.95
C SER A 86 17.26 -44.42 3.10
N PHE A 87 17.21 -44.55 1.78
CA PHE A 87 17.38 -43.43 0.86
C PHE A 87 16.48 -43.49 -0.37
N ILE A 88 16.11 -42.32 -0.89
CA ILE A 88 15.44 -42.17 -2.19
C ILE A 88 16.46 -41.63 -3.19
N ALA A 89 16.63 -42.32 -4.31
CA ALA A 89 17.38 -41.82 -5.46
C ALA A 89 16.43 -41.10 -6.42
N MET A 90 16.74 -39.84 -6.76
CA MET A 90 15.90 -38.97 -7.57
C MET A 90 16.71 -38.17 -8.59
N GLU A 91 16.00 -37.53 -9.51
CA GLU A 91 16.54 -36.62 -10.52
C GLU A 91 17.40 -35.52 -9.90
N TYR A 92 18.66 -35.42 -10.35
CA TYR A 92 19.52 -34.29 -10.01
C TYR A 92 19.14 -33.08 -10.87
N VAL A 93 18.55 -32.05 -10.26
CA VAL A 93 18.16 -30.83 -10.97
C VAL A 93 19.35 -29.86 -11.02
N ALA A 94 19.92 -29.67 -12.21
CA ALA A 94 20.91 -28.64 -12.47
C ALA A 94 20.23 -27.25 -12.59
N GLY A 95 19.93 -26.64 -11.44
CA GLY A 95 19.29 -25.33 -11.33
C GLY A 95 19.36 -24.78 -9.91
N ARG A 96 18.86 -23.56 -9.70
CA ARG A 96 18.74 -22.94 -8.36
C ARG A 96 17.29 -22.93 -7.91
N ASP A 97 17.04 -23.23 -6.65
CA ASP A 97 15.71 -23.10 -6.06
C ASP A 97 15.25 -21.62 -6.01
N LEU A 98 13.93 -21.41 -6.02
CA LEU A 98 13.35 -20.07 -6.00
C LEU A 98 13.64 -19.32 -4.69
N LYS A 99 13.96 -20.00 -3.57
CA LYS A 99 14.38 -19.31 -2.33
C LYS A 99 15.72 -18.62 -2.55
N VAL A 100 16.71 -19.30 -3.14
CA VAL A 100 18.01 -18.69 -3.48
C VAL A 100 17.85 -17.54 -4.48
N ARG A 101 16.94 -17.67 -5.46
CA ARG A 101 16.61 -16.59 -6.42
C ARG A 101 16.02 -15.36 -5.71
N PHE A 102 15.00 -15.55 -4.87
CA PHE A 102 14.34 -14.45 -4.16
C PHE A 102 15.22 -13.82 -3.08
N ASP A 103 16.01 -14.61 -2.34
CA ASP A 103 16.94 -14.09 -1.33
C ASP A 103 18.09 -13.28 -1.97
N ALA A 104 18.46 -13.57 -3.23
CA ALA A 104 19.36 -12.74 -4.03
C ALA A 104 18.71 -11.47 -4.61
N GLY A 105 17.42 -11.24 -4.33
CA GLY A 105 16.66 -10.09 -4.83
C GLY A 105 16.25 -10.18 -6.30
N GLU A 106 16.39 -11.33 -6.96
CA GLU A 106 16.08 -11.53 -8.37
C GLU A 106 14.63 -11.14 -8.68
N ARG A 107 14.41 -10.34 -9.74
CA ARG A 107 13.09 -9.84 -10.15
C ARG A 107 12.70 -10.42 -11.50
N PHE A 108 11.45 -10.89 -11.60
CA PHE A 108 10.94 -11.58 -12.78
C PHE A 108 9.97 -10.69 -13.56
N PRO A 109 10.05 -10.62 -14.91
CA PRO A 109 9.01 -10.00 -15.72
C PRO A 109 7.64 -10.64 -15.49
N VAL A 110 6.55 -9.88 -15.57
CA VAL A 110 5.19 -10.37 -15.27
C VAL A 110 4.80 -11.57 -16.14
N ALA A 111 5.13 -11.53 -17.43
CA ALA A 111 4.90 -12.65 -18.35
C ALA A 111 5.67 -13.93 -17.93
N GLU A 112 6.88 -13.76 -17.40
CA GLU A 112 7.71 -14.86 -16.92
C GLU A 112 7.17 -15.42 -15.60
N ALA A 113 6.79 -14.56 -14.65
CA ALA A 113 6.11 -14.95 -13.41
C ALA A 113 4.83 -15.78 -13.69
N VAL A 114 4.04 -15.37 -14.70
CA VAL A 114 2.86 -16.12 -15.17
C VAL A 114 3.25 -17.48 -15.77
N ARG A 115 4.26 -17.54 -16.63
CA ARG A 115 4.75 -18.77 -17.26
C ARG A 115 5.30 -19.77 -16.23
N LEU A 116 6.12 -19.29 -15.30
CA LEU A 116 6.73 -20.07 -14.23
C LEU A 116 5.68 -20.61 -13.24
N THR A 117 4.76 -19.75 -12.79
CA THR A 117 3.65 -20.18 -11.91
C THR A 117 2.74 -21.19 -12.61
N GLY A 118 2.51 -21.04 -13.93
CA GLY A 118 1.78 -22.00 -14.75
C GLY A 118 2.38 -23.41 -14.70
N GLN A 119 3.72 -23.55 -14.80
CA GLN A 119 4.41 -24.84 -14.71
C GLN A 119 4.26 -25.51 -13.32
N ILE A 120 4.26 -24.70 -12.23
CA ILE A 120 3.99 -25.21 -10.87
C ILE A 120 2.56 -25.76 -10.79
N LEU A 121 1.59 -25.02 -11.35
CA LEU A 121 0.18 -25.42 -11.33
C LEU A 121 -0.11 -26.65 -12.20
N ASP A 122 0.56 -26.82 -13.35
CA ASP A 122 0.43 -28.03 -14.17
C ASP A 122 0.96 -29.28 -13.42
N ALA A 123 2.09 -29.15 -12.72
CA ALA A 123 2.64 -30.22 -11.88
C ALA A 123 1.67 -30.64 -10.75
N LEU A 124 1.09 -29.64 -10.06
CA LEU A 124 0.11 -29.87 -8.98
C LEU A 124 -1.19 -30.48 -9.50
N ASP A 125 -1.72 -29.98 -10.62
CA ASP A 125 -2.93 -30.51 -11.25
C ASP A 125 -2.73 -31.97 -11.70
N PHE A 126 -1.54 -32.32 -12.19
CA PHE A 126 -1.16 -33.69 -12.46
C PHE A 126 -1.09 -34.56 -11.19
N SER A 127 -0.44 -34.11 -10.10
CA SER A 127 -0.34 -34.89 -8.87
C SER A 127 -1.69 -35.07 -8.17
N HIS A 128 -2.52 -34.02 -8.14
CA HIS A 128 -3.86 -34.04 -7.55
C HIS A 128 -4.77 -35.06 -8.24
N ARG A 129 -4.70 -35.18 -9.58
CA ARG A 129 -5.41 -36.23 -10.34
C ARG A 129 -4.95 -37.66 -10.01
N GLN A 130 -3.70 -37.84 -9.55
CA GLN A 130 -3.17 -39.12 -9.07
C GLN A 130 -3.43 -39.34 -7.56
N GLY A 131 -4.19 -38.46 -6.90
CA GLY A 131 -4.49 -38.53 -5.47
C GLY A 131 -3.35 -38.05 -4.55
N VAL A 132 -2.33 -37.38 -5.09
CA VAL A 132 -1.16 -36.91 -4.34
C VAL A 132 -1.21 -35.39 -4.17
N VAL A 133 -1.44 -34.94 -2.93
CA VAL A 133 -1.37 -33.53 -2.50
C VAL A 133 0.02 -33.26 -1.91
N HIS A 134 0.67 -32.15 -2.28
CA HIS A 134 2.07 -31.90 -1.94
C HIS A 134 2.25 -31.40 -0.49
N ARG A 135 1.39 -30.49 -0.02
CA ARG A 135 1.34 -29.94 1.36
C ARG A 135 2.56 -29.11 1.82
N ASP A 136 3.59 -28.94 1.00
CA ASP A 136 4.82 -28.21 1.35
C ASP A 136 5.37 -27.43 0.13
N ILE A 137 4.47 -26.77 -0.61
CA ILE A 137 4.87 -25.88 -1.70
C ILE A 137 5.48 -24.61 -1.10
N LYS A 138 6.76 -24.37 -1.38
CA LYS A 138 7.52 -23.20 -0.94
C LYS A 138 8.68 -22.95 -1.90
N PRO A 139 9.26 -21.73 -1.95
CA PRO A 139 10.34 -21.40 -2.89
C PRO A 139 11.56 -22.34 -2.83
N ALA A 140 11.86 -22.94 -1.68
CA ALA A 140 12.98 -23.89 -1.53
C ALA A 140 12.74 -25.27 -2.17
N ASN A 141 11.49 -25.63 -2.48
CA ASN A 141 11.11 -26.92 -3.09
C ASN A 141 10.83 -26.77 -4.61
N VAL A 142 11.06 -25.60 -5.18
CA VAL A 142 10.80 -25.29 -6.60
C VAL A 142 12.10 -24.82 -7.23
N PHE A 143 12.64 -25.61 -8.16
CA PHE A 143 13.90 -25.34 -8.85
C PHE A 143 13.65 -24.70 -10.22
N LEU A 144 14.42 -23.67 -10.54
CA LEU A 144 14.45 -23.02 -11.85
C LEU A 144 15.78 -23.35 -12.55
N GLN A 145 15.67 -24.11 -13.64
CA GLN A 145 16.77 -24.49 -14.52
C GLN A 145 17.12 -23.34 -15.49
N ASP A 146 18.32 -23.40 -16.08
CA ASP A 146 18.83 -22.33 -16.96
C ASP A 146 18.10 -22.23 -18.32
N ASP A 147 17.37 -23.27 -18.71
CA ASP A 147 16.46 -23.28 -19.88
C ASP A 147 15.09 -22.64 -19.60
N GLY A 148 14.85 -22.20 -18.35
CA GLY A 148 13.57 -21.65 -17.91
C GLY A 148 12.52 -22.72 -17.55
N THR A 149 12.90 -23.99 -17.41
CA THR A 149 12.02 -25.06 -16.92
C THR A 149 11.98 -25.05 -15.39
N ILE A 150 10.80 -25.25 -14.81
CA ILE A 150 10.63 -25.46 -13.37
C ILE A 150 10.53 -26.96 -13.03
N LYS A 151 11.15 -27.35 -11.92
CA LYS A 151 11.03 -28.68 -11.29
C LYS A 151 10.55 -28.53 -9.85
N VAL A 152 9.41 -29.13 -9.51
CA VAL A 152 8.90 -29.21 -8.15
C VAL A 152 9.41 -30.49 -7.48
N ALA A 153 10.05 -30.34 -6.32
CA ALA A 153 10.69 -31.40 -5.55
C ALA A 153 9.93 -31.67 -4.24
N ASP A 154 10.26 -32.76 -3.53
CA ASP A 154 9.73 -33.06 -2.19
C ASP A 154 8.19 -33.26 -2.08
N PHE A 155 7.57 -33.79 -3.13
CA PHE A 155 6.16 -34.22 -3.12
C PHE A 155 5.85 -35.18 -1.96
N GLY A 156 5.26 -34.64 -0.89
CA GLY A 156 4.74 -35.42 0.23
C GLY A 156 5.78 -36.09 1.13
N ILE A 157 7.06 -35.70 1.10
CA ILE A 157 8.16 -36.37 1.85
C ILE A 157 8.33 -35.83 3.29
N ALA A 158 7.48 -34.90 3.74
CA ALA A 158 7.77 -34.07 4.92
C ALA A 158 6.55 -33.64 5.76
N HIS A 159 5.62 -34.54 6.07
CA HIS A 159 4.75 -34.34 7.25
C HIS A 159 4.49 -35.65 8.02
N LEU A 160 5.19 -35.76 9.15
CA LEU A 160 4.66 -36.46 10.33
C LEU A 160 3.31 -35.82 10.70
N ASP A 161 2.35 -36.62 11.17
CA ASP A 161 0.97 -36.14 11.32
C ASP A 161 0.86 -34.94 12.28
N SER A 162 -0.11 -34.08 12.00
CA SER A 162 -0.38 -32.82 12.70
C SER A 162 -0.74 -32.93 14.20
N SER A 163 -0.71 -34.13 14.78
CA SER A 163 -1.02 -34.39 16.19
C SER A 163 0.07 -33.98 17.19
N SER A 164 1.32 -33.79 16.76
CA SER A 164 2.43 -33.39 17.64
C SER A 164 2.79 -31.90 17.57
N LEU A 165 2.35 -31.18 16.52
CA LEU A 165 2.68 -29.78 16.26
C LEU A 165 2.26 -28.82 17.39
N THR A 166 1.26 -29.16 18.19
CA THR A 166 0.78 -28.35 19.32
C THR A 166 1.52 -28.59 20.63
N GLN A 167 2.33 -29.65 20.76
CA GLN A 167 2.79 -30.13 22.08
C GLN A 167 4.21 -29.71 22.47
N THR A 168 5.07 -29.32 21.51
CA THR A 168 6.48 -28.96 21.75
C THR A 168 6.89 -27.55 21.33
N GLY A 169 6.01 -26.77 20.69
CA GLY A 169 6.25 -25.36 20.34
C GLY A 169 7.33 -25.09 19.27
N SER A 170 8.05 -26.12 18.84
CA SER A 170 9.02 -26.07 17.74
C SER A 170 8.32 -26.21 16.38
N VAL A 171 7.92 -25.09 15.78
CA VAL A 171 7.36 -25.05 14.43
C VAL A 171 8.44 -25.42 13.41
N MET A 172 8.41 -26.66 12.92
CA MET A 172 9.31 -27.14 11.87
C MET A 172 8.78 -26.74 10.49
N GLY A 173 9.02 -25.50 10.08
CA GLY A 173 8.66 -25.00 8.76
C GLY A 173 8.77 -23.47 8.64
N THR A 174 8.64 -22.94 7.42
CA THR A 174 8.49 -21.50 7.20
C THR A 174 6.99 -21.17 7.13
N PRO A 175 6.37 -20.63 8.19
CA PRO A 175 4.91 -20.48 8.27
C PRO A 175 4.30 -19.55 7.21
N SER A 176 5.11 -18.72 6.53
CA SER A 176 4.63 -17.79 5.51
C SER A 176 4.06 -18.45 4.25
N CYS A 177 4.30 -19.76 4.03
CA CYS A 177 3.78 -20.51 2.88
C CYS A 177 2.71 -21.55 3.26
N MET A 178 2.49 -21.80 4.55
CA MET A 178 1.47 -22.75 5.03
C MET A 178 0.07 -22.16 4.84
N SER A 179 -0.91 -23.01 4.53
CA SER A 179 -2.31 -22.59 4.45
C SER A 179 -2.95 -22.42 5.86
N PRO A 180 -4.03 -21.64 5.98
CA PRO A 180 -4.78 -21.50 7.23
C PRO A 180 -5.20 -22.84 7.84
N GLU A 181 -5.69 -23.77 7.03
CA GLU A 181 -6.11 -25.11 7.46
C GLU A 181 -4.95 -25.96 7.99
N GLN A 182 -3.74 -25.84 7.42
CA GLN A 182 -2.54 -26.49 7.94
C GLN A 182 -2.13 -25.93 9.31
N ILE A 183 -2.16 -24.61 9.47
CA ILE A 183 -1.81 -23.94 10.74
C ILE A 183 -2.81 -24.32 11.85
N LEU A 184 -4.09 -24.53 11.49
CA LEU A 184 -5.15 -24.95 12.41
C LEU A 184 -5.23 -26.47 12.62
N GLY A 185 -4.41 -27.27 11.93
CA GLY A 185 -4.45 -28.74 12.01
C GLY A 185 -5.73 -29.37 11.44
N LEU A 186 -6.45 -28.66 10.56
CA LEU A 186 -7.68 -29.11 9.92
C LEU A 186 -7.39 -30.07 8.75
N PRO A 187 -8.39 -30.83 8.26
CA PRO A 187 -8.22 -31.66 7.07
C PRO A 187 -7.80 -30.84 5.84
N VAL A 188 -6.84 -31.36 5.08
CA VAL A 188 -6.26 -30.67 3.90
C VAL A 188 -6.52 -31.43 2.60
N ASP A 189 -6.86 -30.69 1.54
CA ASP A 189 -6.99 -31.18 0.17
C ASP A 189 -6.06 -30.39 -0.78
N GLY A 190 -6.20 -30.56 -2.11
CA GLY A 190 -5.39 -29.86 -3.11
C GLY A 190 -5.43 -28.32 -3.04
N ARG A 191 -6.42 -27.73 -2.38
CA ARG A 191 -6.54 -26.26 -2.20
C ARG A 191 -5.51 -25.71 -1.22
N THR A 192 -4.84 -26.56 -0.45
CA THR A 192 -3.66 -26.19 0.34
C THR A 192 -2.51 -25.78 -0.59
N ASP A 193 -2.27 -26.56 -1.65
CA ASP A 193 -1.20 -26.28 -2.62
C ASP A 193 -1.54 -25.07 -3.51
N VAL A 194 -2.83 -24.82 -3.78
CA VAL A 194 -3.33 -23.60 -4.45
C VAL A 194 -2.95 -22.35 -3.64
N PHE A 195 -3.17 -22.37 -2.31
CA PHE A 195 -2.82 -21.25 -1.43
C PHE A 195 -1.31 -21.01 -1.42
N SER A 196 -0.52 -22.06 -1.20
CA SER A 196 0.94 -21.97 -1.20
C SER A 196 1.52 -21.53 -2.54
N THR A 197 0.91 -21.92 -3.66
CA THR A 197 1.29 -21.42 -5.00
C THR A 197 0.89 -19.94 -5.19
N GLY A 198 -0.23 -19.50 -4.60
CA GLY A 198 -0.59 -18.09 -4.51
C GLY A 198 0.45 -17.24 -3.77
N VAL A 199 1.08 -17.81 -2.72
CA VAL A 199 2.19 -17.15 -2.00
C VAL A 199 3.42 -16.99 -2.91
N ILE A 200 3.75 -18.02 -3.68
CA ILE A 200 4.87 -17.98 -4.64
C ILE A 200 4.58 -16.99 -5.79
N LEU A 201 3.36 -16.99 -6.34
CA LEU A 201 2.93 -16.02 -7.36
C LEU A 201 3.06 -14.58 -6.85
N TYR A 202 2.56 -14.31 -5.64
CA TYR A 202 2.70 -13.00 -4.99
C TYR A 202 4.17 -12.57 -4.94
N GLN A 203 5.06 -13.47 -4.50
CA GLN A 203 6.49 -13.16 -4.38
C GLN A 203 7.18 -12.98 -5.74
N PHE A 204 6.80 -13.74 -6.76
CA PHE A 204 7.27 -13.51 -8.13
C PHE A 204 6.92 -12.11 -8.64
N VAL A 205 5.67 -11.67 -8.44
CA VAL A 205 5.17 -10.43 -9.07
C VAL A 205 5.46 -9.17 -8.25
N THR A 206 5.76 -9.29 -6.95
CA THR A 206 6.07 -8.14 -6.07
C THR A 206 7.53 -8.10 -5.59
N GLY A 207 8.21 -9.25 -5.54
CA GLY A 207 9.49 -9.44 -4.84
C GLY A 207 9.37 -9.62 -3.32
N GLU A 208 8.17 -9.45 -2.75
CA GLU A 208 7.90 -9.47 -1.31
C GLU A 208 7.07 -10.69 -0.90
N ARG A 209 7.05 -11.04 0.40
CA ARG A 209 6.15 -12.10 0.91
C ARG A 209 4.80 -11.51 1.29
N PRO A 210 3.66 -12.16 0.98
CA PRO A 210 2.33 -11.66 1.35
C PRO A 210 2.11 -11.59 2.86
N PHE A 211 2.73 -12.51 3.62
CA PHE A 211 2.62 -12.61 5.07
C PHE A 211 4.02 -12.58 5.70
N GLY A 212 4.42 -11.41 6.20
CA GLY A 212 5.71 -11.18 6.85
C GLY A 212 5.57 -10.67 8.30
N GLY A 213 6.47 -11.13 9.17
CA GLY A 213 6.58 -10.69 10.56
C GLY A 213 7.87 -11.19 11.21
N ALA A 214 8.37 -10.46 12.21
CA ALA A 214 9.64 -10.79 12.88
C ALA A 214 9.58 -12.10 13.71
N ALA A 215 8.39 -12.55 14.09
CA ALA A 215 8.17 -13.81 14.80
C ALA A 215 7.29 -14.78 14.00
N THR A 216 7.56 -16.07 14.16
CA THR A 216 6.78 -17.20 13.61
C THR A 216 5.29 -17.06 13.93
N THR A 217 4.96 -16.78 15.19
CA THR A 217 3.57 -16.61 15.68
C THR A 217 2.85 -15.43 15.01
N THR A 218 3.56 -14.30 14.81
CA THR A 218 3.00 -13.16 14.07
C THR A 218 2.69 -13.55 12.63
N THR A 219 3.62 -14.22 11.96
CA THR A 219 3.42 -14.69 10.58
C THR A 219 2.22 -15.63 10.47
N MET A 220 2.05 -16.56 11.42
CA MET A 220 0.87 -17.43 11.50
C MET A 220 -0.42 -16.64 11.70
N GLN A 221 -0.45 -15.66 12.61
CA GLN A 221 -1.63 -14.81 12.82
C GLN A 221 -2.02 -14.06 11.55
N LYS A 222 -1.06 -13.56 10.77
CA LYS A 222 -1.31 -12.92 9.47
C LYS A 222 -1.89 -13.87 8.44
N VAL A 223 -1.30 -15.07 8.29
CA VAL A 223 -1.84 -16.11 7.40
C VAL A 223 -3.30 -16.41 7.75
N LEU A 224 -3.63 -16.50 9.04
CA LEU A 224 -5.00 -16.79 9.51
C LEU A 224 -5.99 -15.62 9.37
N LYS A 225 -5.56 -14.35 9.53
CA LYS A 225 -6.48 -13.22 9.74
C LYS A 225 -6.32 -12.02 8.80
N GLU A 226 -5.14 -11.78 8.24
CA GLU A 226 -4.86 -10.58 7.44
C GLU A 226 -4.89 -10.92 5.94
N ASP A 227 -5.66 -10.19 5.15
CA ASP A 227 -5.50 -10.23 3.69
C ASP A 227 -4.20 -9.52 3.30
N PRO A 228 -3.44 -10.04 2.31
CA PRO A 228 -2.21 -9.39 1.86
C PRO A 228 -2.54 -8.10 1.09
N LEU A 229 -1.58 -7.17 1.03
CA LEU A 229 -1.70 -5.99 0.17
C LEU A 229 -1.92 -6.43 -1.29
N PRO A 230 -2.81 -5.79 -2.07
CA PRO A 230 -2.99 -6.17 -3.47
C PRO A 230 -1.65 -6.03 -4.24
N PRO A 231 -1.21 -7.04 -5.01
CA PRO A 231 0.06 -6.99 -5.75
C PRO A 231 0.33 -5.71 -6.54
N SER A 232 -0.68 -5.12 -7.18
CA SER A 232 -0.61 -3.84 -7.91
C SER A 232 -0.10 -2.68 -7.05
N THR A 233 -0.34 -2.73 -5.73
CA THR A 233 0.16 -1.73 -4.77
C THR A 233 1.67 -1.76 -4.60
N LEU A 234 2.31 -2.92 -4.85
CA LEU A 234 3.76 -3.10 -4.77
C LEU A 234 4.43 -3.06 -6.16
N ASN A 235 3.78 -3.62 -7.18
CA ASN A 235 4.23 -3.58 -8.58
C ASN A 235 3.14 -3.01 -9.50
N VAL A 236 3.31 -1.74 -9.88
CA VAL A 236 2.35 -0.97 -10.70
C VAL A 236 2.24 -1.42 -12.16
N GLN A 237 3.06 -2.39 -12.61
CA GLN A 237 2.94 -2.99 -13.95
C GLN A 237 1.92 -4.14 -14.00
N LEU A 238 1.32 -4.50 -12.86
CA LEU A 238 0.32 -5.57 -12.78
C LEU A 238 -1.08 -5.03 -13.08
N PRO A 239 -1.87 -5.71 -13.93
CA PRO A 239 -3.28 -5.36 -14.13
C PRO A 239 -4.10 -5.75 -12.89
N ASP A 240 -5.20 -5.03 -12.61
CA ASP A 240 -6.13 -5.31 -11.50
C ASP A 240 -6.62 -6.76 -11.46
N ALA A 241 -6.68 -7.43 -12.62
CA ALA A 241 -7.03 -8.85 -12.72
C ALA A 241 -6.01 -9.77 -12.01
N MET A 242 -4.74 -9.38 -11.91
CA MET A 242 -3.73 -10.08 -11.09
C MET A 242 -4.08 -10.01 -9.60
N ASP A 243 -4.55 -8.86 -9.11
CA ASP A 243 -4.96 -8.71 -7.71
C ASP A 243 -6.16 -9.61 -7.40
N ALA A 244 -7.15 -9.66 -8.28
CA ALA A 244 -8.29 -10.56 -8.15
C ALA A 244 -7.86 -12.04 -8.14
N ILE A 245 -6.91 -12.41 -9.00
CA ILE A 245 -6.38 -13.77 -9.09
C ILE A 245 -5.63 -14.16 -7.81
N VAL A 246 -4.73 -13.32 -7.33
CA VAL A 246 -3.95 -13.55 -6.11
C VAL A 246 -4.84 -13.53 -4.87
N LYS A 247 -5.82 -12.62 -4.79
CA LYS A 247 -6.81 -12.59 -3.70
C LYS A 247 -7.63 -13.87 -3.64
N LYS A 248 -8.08 -14.42 -4.79
CA LYS A 248 -8.80 -15.70 -4.82
C LYS A 248 -7.89 -16.86 -4.41
N ALA A 249 -6.64 -16.91 -4.86
CA ALA A 249 -5.70 -17.96 -4.45
C ALA A 249 -5.39 -17.93 -2.94
N LEU A 250 -5.30 -16.73 -2.35
CA LEU A 250 -4.96 -16.50 -0.94
C LEU A 250 -6.16 -16.34 0.00
N ALA A 251 -7.37 -16.66 -0.46
CA ALA A 251 -8.59 -16.60 0.36
C ALA A 251 -8.47 -17.53 1.59
N LYS A 252 -8.94 -17.08 2.75
CA LYS A 252 -8.69 -17.78 4.02
C LYS A 252 -9.40 -19.13 4.09
N ARG A 253 -10.66 -19.17 3.65
CA ARG A 253 -11.47 -20.39 3.57
C ARG A 253 -11.14 -21.16 2.28
N PRO A 254 -10.88 -22.47 2.32
CA PRO A 254 -10.57 -23.26 1.11
C PRO A 254 -11.65 -23.19 0.03
N GLU A 255 -12.93 -23.12 0.41
CA GLU A 255 -14.07 -23.02 -0.49
C GLU A 255 -14.17 -21.69 -1.27
N ASP A 256 -13.51 -20.63 -0.80
CA ASP A 256 -13.45 -19.34 -1.49
C ASP A 256 -12.29 -19.27 -2.51
N ARG A 257 -11.43 -20.31 -2.57
CA ARG A 257 -10.28 -20.41 -3.49
C ARG A 257 -10.67 -20.97 -4.85
N TYR A 258 -9.68 -21.12 -5.74
CA TYR A 258 -9.82 -21.96 -6.92
C TYR A 258 -10.09 -23.42 -6.50
N ALA A 259 -11.02 -24.09 -7.18
CA ALA A 259 -11.41 -25.45 -6.86
C ALA A 259 -10.31 -26.47 -7.20
N SER A 260 -9.44 -26.16 -8.17
CA SER A 260 -8.29 -26.96 -8.58
C SER A 260 -7.12 -26.11 -9.08
N ALA A 261 -5.93 -26.70 -9.18
CA ALA A 261 -4.77 -26.06 -9.79
C ALA A 261 -4.99 -25.73 -11.28
N ALA A 262 -5.74 -26.55 -12.03
CA ALA A 262 -6.15 -26.23 -13.41
C ALA A 262 -7.01 -24.96 -13.53
N GLU A 263 -7.95 -24.73 -12.60
CA GLU A 263 -8.78 -23.51 -12.62
C GLU A 263 -7.92 -22.26 -12.41
N PHE A 264 -6.98 -22.33 -11.44
CA PHE A 264 -6.02 -21.26 -11.19
C PHE A 264 -5.10 -21.03 -12.40
N ALA A 265 -4.57 -22.09 -13.01
CA ALA A 265 -3.72 -21.98 -14.19
C ALA A 265 -4.47 -21.36 -15.38
N THR A 266 -5.75 -21.69 -15.55
CA THR A 266 -6.62 -21.11 -16.59
C THR A 266 -6.83 -19.62 -16.36
N ALA A 267 -7.18 -19.21 -15.14
CA ALA A 267 -7.36 -17.80 -14.78
C ALA A 267 -6.07 -16.99 -14.98
N LEU A 268 -4.91 -17.55 -14.59
CA LEU A 268 -3.61 -16.89 -14.75
C LEU A 268 -3.19 -16.76 -16.21
N ARG A 269 -3.40 -17.81 -17.02
CA ARG A 269 -3.11 -17.80 -18.48
C ARG A 269 -4.00 -16.83 -19.25
N ALA A 270 -5.22 -16.58 -18.79
CA ALA A 270 -6.12 -15.60 -19.41
C ALA A 270 -5.57 -14.16 -19.39
N LEU A 271 -4.61 -13.85 -18.50
CA LEU A 271 -3.88 -12.56 -18.52
C LEU A 271 -2.86 -12.45 -19.65
N ALA A 272 -2.33 -13.57 -20.15
CA ALA A 272 -1.25 -13.61 -21.14
C ALA A 272 -1.75 -13.64 -22.59
N LEU A 273 -3.04 -13.87 -22.81
CA LEU A 273 -3.67 -13.86 -24.13
C LEU A 273 -4.16 -12.44 -24.46
N PRO A 274 -3.83 -11.87 -25.64
CA PRO A 274 -4.46 -10.64 -26.10
C PRO A 274 -5.96 -10.89 -26.31
N ARG A 275 -6.78 -10.39 -25.38
CA ARG A 275 -8.23 -10.63 -25.37
C ARG A 275 -8.86 -10.07 -26.66
N PRO A 276 -9.51 -10.90 -27.51
CA PRO A 276 -10.33 -10.37 -28.60
C PRO A 276 -11.39 -9.44 -28.01
N ALA A 277 -11.67 -8.32 -28.67
CA ALA A 277 -12.66 -7.34 -28.22
C ALA A 277 -14.10 -7.89 -28.33
N ALA A 278 -14.47 -8.77 -27.39
CA ALA A 278 -15.79 -9.36 -27.30
C ALA A 278 -16.76 -8.41 -26.57
N ALA A 279 -17.62 -7.78 -27.38
CA ALA A 279 -18.91 -7.18 -27.04
C ALA A 279 -19.14 -6.75 -25.57
N SER A 280 -19.01 -5.44 -25.31
CA SER A 280 -19.72 -4.79 -24.22
C SER A 280 -21.23 -4.96 -24.42
N ALA A 281 -21.89 -5.61 -23.47
CA ALA A 281 -23.35 -5.66 -23.42
C ALA A 281 -23.92 -4.23 -23.20
N PRO A 282 -25.02 -3.84 -23.85
CA PRO A 282 -25.60 -2.52 -23.66
C PRO A 282 -26.34 -2.45 -22.31
N THR A 283 -25.85 -1.61 -21.41
CA THR A 283 -26.60 -1.21 -20.22
C THR A 283 -27.85 -0.44 -20.65
N ALA A 284 -29.02 -0.85 -20.19
CA ALA A 284 -30.28 -0.18 -20.51
C ALA A 284 -30.30 1.25 -19.94
N ALA A 285 -30.47 2.25 -20.81
CA ALA A 285 -30.80 3.61 -20.44
C ALA A 285 -32.32 3.82 -20.57
N SER A 286 -32.93 4.44 -19.56
CA SER A 286 -34.36 4.72 -19.53
C SER A 286 -34.79 5.71 -20.60
N PHE A 287 -36.04 5.57 -21.05
CA PHE A 287 -36.71 6.54 -21.92
C PHE A 287 -37.01 7.85 -21.17
N ASP A 288 -36.79 8.97 -21.86
CA ASP A 288 -37.71 10.10 -21.93
C ASP A 288 -37.63 10.61 -23.38
N GLY A 289 -38.74 11.06 -23.97
CA GLY A 289 -38.82 11.24 -25.42
C GLY A 289 -39.53 12.52 -25.88
N GLU A 290 -39.18 12.96 -27.09
CA GLU A 290 -40.07 13.69 -27.98
C GLU A 290 -39.66 13.47 -29.46
N ALA A 291 -40.56 13.80 -30.40
CA ALA A 291 -40.57 13.27 -31.77
C ALA A 291 -39.47 13.83 -32.71
N THR A 292 -39.15 13.17 -33.82
CA THR A 292 -39.84 13.42 -35.12
C THR A 292 -39.63 12.28 -36.13
N PHE A 293 -40.68 11.95 -36.90
CA PHE A 293 -40.70 10.93 -37.96
C PHE A 293 -40.11 11.41 -39.31
N VAL A 294 -39.41 10.52 -40.02
CA VAL A 294 -39.43 10.43 -41.51
C VAL A 294 -39.44 8.95 -41.92
N VAL A 295 -40.20 8.61 -42.97
CA VAL A 295 -40.52 7.22 -43.38
C VAL A 295 -39.57 6.68 -44.47
N ALA A 296 -39.41 5.35 -44.52
CA ALA A 296 -38.52 4.58 -45.39
C ALA A 296 -38.96 4.52 -46.89
N PRO A 297 -38.21 3.78 -47.75
CA PRO A 297 -38.68 2.44 -48.07
C PRO A 297 -37.61 1.31 -48.09
N SER A 298 -38.09 0.07 -48.21
CA SER A 298 -37.34 -1.20 -48.03
C SER A 298 -36.83 -1.83 -49.34
N ALA A 299 -35.69 -2.55 -49.30
CA ALA A 299 -35.31 -3.52 -50.32
C ALA A 299 -34.43 -4.71 -49.82
N ARG A 300 -35.05 -5.90 -49.80
CA ARG A 300 -34.54 -7.27 -50.08
C ARG A 300 -33.15 -7.77 -49.58
N LYS A 301 -33.26 -8.84 -48.79
CA LYS A 301 -32.31 -9.95 -48.54
C LYS A 301 -32.04 -10.81 -49.80
N PRO A 302 -30.82 -11.36 -49.98
CA PRO A 302 -30.60 -12.64 -50.68
C PRO A 302 -30.16 -13.77 -49.73
N ALA A 303 -30.27 -15.02 -50.18
CA ALA A 303 -30.01 -16.24 -49.40
C ALA A 303 -28.72 -16.98 -49.83
N ALA A 304 -28.33 -17.99 -49.04
CA ALA A 304 -27.12 -18.80 -49.24
C ALA A 304 -27.31 -19.97 -50.23
N SER A 305 -26.20 -20.57 -50.68
CA SER A 305 -26.13 -21.87 -51.37
C SER A 305 -24.70 -22.49 -51.25
N PRO A 306 -24.52 -23.80 -51.48
CA PRO A 306 -23.61 -24.64 -50.67
C PRO A 306 -22.37 -25.21 -51.40
N PRO A 307 -21.47 -25.95 -50.71
CA PRO A 307 -20.45 -26.81 -51.35
C PRO A 307 -21.05 -28.16 -51.83
N PRO A 308 -20.40 -28.85 -52.80
CA PRO A 308 -20.93 -30.06 -53.46
C PRO A 308 -20.58 -31.41 -52.78
N GLU A 309 -21.29 -32.45 -53.21
CA GLU A 309 -21.23 -33.84 -52.71
C GLU A 309 -20.15 -34.76 -53.35
N SER A 310 -20.09 -35.98 -52.80
CA SER A 310 -19.19 -37.12 -53.09
C SER A 310 -19.38 -37.77 -54.48
N PRO A 311 -18.55 -38.77 -54.84
CA PRO A 311 -19.13 -40.11 -54.93
C PRO A 311 -18.25 -41.27 -54.38
N ALA A 312 -18.87 -42.43 -54.15
CA ALA A 312 -18.25 -43.65 -53.63
C ALA A 312 -18.36 -44.84 -54.60
N ALA A 313 -17.43 -45.82 -54.56
CA ALA A 313 -17.64 -47.21 -55.03
C ALA A 313 -16.52 -48.22 -54.62
N THR A 314 -16.90 -49.19 -53.77
CA THR A 314 -16.79 -50.68 -53.92
C THR A 314 -15.45 -51.44 -54.19
N SER A 315 -15.32 -52.58 -53.48
CA SER A 315 -14.33 -53.71 -53.45
C SER A 315 -14.10 -54.49 -54.78
N PRO A 316 -13.15 -55.47 -54.94
CA PRO A 316 -12.88 -56.63 -54.02
C PRO A 316 -11.45 -57.31 -53.95
N ALA A 317 -11.31 -58.25 -52.98
CA ALA A 317 -10.51 -59.52 -52.89
C ALA A 317 -9.05 -59.66 -53.45
N GLY A 318 -8.10 -60.42 -52.83
CA GLY A 318 -8.10 -61.18 -51.54
C GLY A 318 -6.90 -62.15 -51.35
N GLY A 319 -6.73 -62.73 -50.14
CA GLY A 319 -5.85 -63.88 -49.78
C GLY A 319 -4.39 -63.59 -49.31
N VAL A 320 -3.72 -64.34 -48.41
CA VAL A 320 -4.01 -65.57 -47.60
C VAL A 320 -3.06 -65.66 -46.35
N SER A 321 -3.51 -66.29 -45.24
CA SER A 321 -2.73 -66.87 -44.08
C SER A 321 -2.01 -65.94 -43.07
N THR A 322 -1.91 -66.22 -41.75
CA THR A 322 -2.33 -67.38 -40.88
C THR A 322 -2.68 -66.92 -39.43
N VAL A 323 -3.49 -67.70 -38.68
CA VAL A 323 -4.06 -67.35 -37.34
C VAL A 323 -4.15 -68.60 -36.42
N PRO A 324 -3.60 -68.61 -35.18
CA PRO A 324 -4.42 -68.55 -33.93
C PRO A 324 -3.68 -68.00 -32.65
N ALA A 325 -4.20 -67.99 -31.41
CA ALA A 325 -5.51 -67.57 -30.84
C ALA A 325 -5.54 -67.71 -29.28
N LYS A 326 -6.58 -67.13 -28.62
CA LYS A 326 -7.16 -67.37 -27.24
C LYS A 326 -6.94 -66.27 -26.18
N PRO A 327 -7.85 -66.13 -25.17
CA PRO A 327 -9.32 -66.19 -25.27
C PRO A 327 -10.05 -65.10 -24.44
N SER A 328 -11.37 -64.95 -24.65
CA SER A 328 -12.28 -64.25 -23.71
C SER A 328 -13.00 -65.23 -22.79
N TYR A 329 -13.56 -64.77 -21.65
CA TYR A 329 -14.83 -65.17 -20.97
C TYR A 329 -14.91 -64.39 -19.64
N ALA A 330 -16.05 -64.16 -18.98
CA ALA A 330 -17.45 -64.00 -19.39
C ALA A 330 -18.20 -63.27 -18.23
N ARG A 331 -19.29 -62.58 -18.54
CA ARG A 331 -20.15 -61.91 -17.54
C ARG A 331 -21.18 -62.91 -16.99
N VAL A 332 -21.30 -63.02 -15.67
CA VAL A 332 -22.44 -63.70 -15.00
C VAL A 332 -23.31 -62.64 -14.33
N ALA A 333 -24.63 -62.83 -14.39
CA ALA A 333 -25.63 -61.98 -13.76
C ALA A 333 -26.45 -62.78 -12.74
N ALA A 334 -26.92 -62.15 -11.66
CA ALA A 334 -28.28 -62.26 -11.11
C ALA A 334 -28.40 -61.74 -9.66
N SER A 335 -29.65 -61.38 -9.32
CA SER A 335 -30.27 -61.38 -7.98
C SER A 335 -30.04 -60.20 -7.01
N SER A 336 -31.15 -59.87 -6.35
CA SER A 336 -31.32 -59.10 -5.11
C SER A 336 -32.24 -59.96 -4.20
N PRO A 337 -32.60 -59.52 -2.98
CA PRO A 337 -31.82 -59.00 -1.84
C PRO A 337 -31.73 -60.08 -0.72
N PRO A 338 -31.37 -59.77 0.55
CA PRO A 338 -32.45 -59.57 1.53
C PRO A 338 -32.19 -58.61 2.72
N ALA A 339 -33.31 -58.29 3.39
CA ALA A 339 -33.56 -57.80 4.75
C ALA A 339 -32.42 -57.44 5.74
N SER A 340 -32.67 -56.35 6.48
CA SER A 340 -32.01 -56.00 7.75
C SER A 340 -32.37 -56.96 8.90
N PRO A 341 -31.47 -57.13 9.89
CA PRO A 341 -31.87 -57.40 11.26
C PRO A 341 -31.52 -56.23 12.21
N THR A 342 -32.47 -55.89 13.07
CA THR A 342 -32.34 -54.93 14.17
C THR A 342 -31.40 -55.44 15.28
N GLY A 343 -30.49 -54.60 15.78
CA GLY A 343 -29.66 -54.87 16.96
C GLY A 343 -29.45 -53.60 17.81
N THR A 344 -29.79 -53.65 19.10
CA THR A 344 -30.00 -52.45 19.95
C THR A 344 -28.85 -52.15 20.93
N ARG A 345 -28.83 -50.89 21.44
CA ARG A 345 -28.12 -50.32 22.63
C ARG A 345 -26.72 -49.75 22.35
N ARG A 346 -26.26 -48.65 22.97
CA ARG A 346 -26.85 -47.54 23.79
C ARG A 346 -25.87 -46.32 23.74
N PRO A 347 -26.17 -45.13 24.32
CA PRO A 347 -25.67 -43.86 23.77
C PRO A 347 -24.39 -43.28 24.40
N ALA A 348 -23.48 -42.80 23.55
CA ALA A 348 -22.38 -41.89 23.96
C ALA A 348 -22.72 -40.39 23.76
N ILE A 349 -23.66 -40.07 22.85
CA ILE A 349 -23.91 -38.70 22.38
C ILE A 349 -24.64 -37.84 23.41
N ALA A 350 -25.52 -38.42 24.24
CA ALA A 350 -26.28 -37.69 25.25
C ALA A 350 -25.40 -37.08 26.36
N ILE A 351 -24.27 -37.73 26.69
CA ILE A 351 -23.34 -37.26 27.73
C ILE A 351 -22.62 -35.99 27.24
N VAL A 352 -22.14 -35.99 25.98
CA VAL A 352 -21.42 -34.86 25.40
C VAL A 352 -22.31 -33.60 25.34
N VAL A 353 -23.56 -33.73 24.87
CA VAL A 353 -24.49 -32.59 24.80
C VAL A 353 -24.80 -32.03 26.19
N THR A 354 -24.94 -32.89 27.21
CA THR A 354 -25.22 -32.46 28.59
C THR A 354 -24.00 -31.76 29.22
N VAL A 355 -22.78 -32.24 28.96
CA VAL A 355 -21.54 -31.61 29.43
C VAL A 355 -21.32 -30.23 28.78
N VAL A 356 -21.59 -30.10 27.47
CA VAL A 356 -21.50 -28.79 26.78
C VAL A 356 -22.54 -27.80 27.31
N ALA A 357 -23.78 -28.22 27.56
CA ALA A 357 -24.81 -27.37 28.14
C ALA A 357 -24.45 -26.89 29.56
N LEU A 358 -23.89 -27.77 30.40
CA LEU A 358 -23.41 -27.42 31.74
C LEU A 358 -22.19 -26.49 31.71
N ALA A 359 -21.27 -26.67 30.75
CA ALA A 359 -20.13 -25.76 30.58
C ALA A 359 -20.56 -24.35 30.16
N ILE A 360 -21.57 -24.22 29.29
CA ILE A 360 -22.14 -22.93 28.90
C ILE A 360 -22.86 -22.26 30.08
N ALA A 361 -23.63 -23.02 30.87
CA ALA A 361 -24.28 -22.51 32.08
C ALA A 361 -23.27 -22.04 33.14
N ALA A 362 -22.18 -22.80 33.35
CA ALA A 362 -21.10 -22.40 34.27
C ALA A 362 -20.35 -21.15 33.79
N GLY A 363 -20.12 -20.99 32.48
CA GLY A 363 -19.52 -19.79 31.91
C GLY A 363 -20.40 -18.54 32.06
N LEU A 364 -21.72 -18.68 31.87
CA LEU A 364 -22.69 -17.60 32.09
C LEU A 364 -22.80 -17.19 33.56
N TRP A 365 -22.78 -18.15 34.48
CA TRP A 365 -22.76 -17.86 35.92
C TRP A 365 -21.45 -17.15 36.31
N TRP A 366 -20.29 -17.64 35.88
CA TRP A 366 -19.00 -17.01 36.19
C TRP A 366 -18.89 -15.57 35.66
N TRP A 367 -19.50 -15.27 34.50
CA TRP A 367 -19.56 -13.91 33.97
C TRP A 367 -20.46 -12.97 34.79
N MET A 368 -21.61 -13.45 35.29
CA MET A 368 -22.47 -12.66 36.19
C MET A 368 -21.86 -12.44 37.58
N GLU A 369 -20.96 -13.32 38.04
CA GLU A 369 -20.26 -13.18 39.32
C GLU A 369 -19.13 -12.11 39.29
N THR A 370 -18.68 -11.69 38.09
CA THR A 370 -17.53 -10.77 37.92
C THR A 370 -17.86 -9.28 37.84
N ASP A 371 -19.14 -8.87 37.86
CA ASP A 371 -19.57 -7.47 37.64
C ASP A 371 -20.09 -6.77 38.92
N VAL A 372 -19.72 -7.28 40.11
CA VAL A 372 -20.08 -6.68 41.41
C VAL A 372 -18.81 -6.31 42.18
N GLY A 373 -18.31 -5.08 41.98
CA GLY A 373 -17.22 -4.60 42.85
C GLY A 373 -16.47 -3.33 42.49
N GLU A 374 -17.11 -2.16 42.33
CA GLU A 374 -16.49 -0.88 42.75
C GLU A 374 -17.48 0.32 42.85
N THR A 375 -18.26 0.39 43.94
CA THR A 375 -18.93 1.64 44.36
C THR A 375 -18.81 1.87 45.87
N ARG A 376 -17.83 2.68 46.27
CA ARG A 376 -17.70 3.35 47.59
C ARG A 376 -16.52 4.36 47.47
N LYS A 377 -16.57 5.61 47.94
CA LYS A 377 -17.48 6.30 48.87
C LYS A 377 -17.66 7.76 48.45
N SER A 378 -18.84 8.33 48.70
CA SER A 378 -18.96 9.67 49.30
C SER A 378 -20.15 9.65 50.25
N SER A 379 -20.07 10.38 51.37
CA SER A 379 -20.98 10.20 52.51
C SER A 379 -21.22 11.52 53.24
N SER A 380 -22.51 11.85 53.47
CA SER A 380 -23.00 12.87 54.42
C SER A 380 -22.67 14.33 54.04
N ALA A 381 -23.54 15.34 54.15
CA ALA A 381 -24.74 15.50 54.97
C ALA A 381 -25.78 16.45 54.31
N ALA A 382 -26.97 16.56 54.90
CA ALA A 382 -28.03 17.54 54.58
C ALA A 382 -28.19 18.54 55.76
N PRO A 383 -29.23 19.42 55.87
CA PRO A 383 -30.26 19.88 54.91
C PRO A 383 -30.45 21.43 54.88
N GLY A 384 -31.42 21.96 54.11
CA GLY A 384 -31.93 23.33 54.32
C GLY A 384 -32.74 23.97 53.16
N VAL A 385 -33.92 24.53 53.46
CA VAL A 385 -34.84 25.24 52.53
C VAL A 385 -35.18 26.63 53.12
N VAL A 386 -34.92 27.73 52.40
CA VAL A 386 -35.51 29.11 52.52
C VAL A 386 -35.16 29.89 51.22
N GLU A 387 -36.08 30.35 50.36
CA GLU A 387 -36.85 31.64 50.30
C GLU A 387 -36.07 32.91 49.84
N SER A 388 -36.77 34.02 49.55
CA SER A 388 -36.46 34.98 48.47
C SER A 388 -36.18 36.47 48.85
N ALA A 389 -35.22 37.12 48.14
CA ALA A 389 -35.08 38.58 47.83
C ALA A 389 -35.06 39.63 49.00
N PRO A 390 -34.74 40.95 48.82
CA PRO A 390 -34.27 41.75 47.66
C PRO A 390 -33.00 42.64 47.92
N ALA A 391 -32.81 43.75 47.18
CA ALA A 391 -31.66 44.70 47.13
C ALA A 391 -31.53 45.68 48.36
N ALA A 392 -30.60 46.64 48.53
CA ALA A 392 -29.60 47.40 47.71
C ALA A 392 -28.52 48.05 48.66
N PRO A 393 -27.82 49.21 48.44
CA PRO A 393 -27.37 49.97 47.23
C PRO A 393 -25.90 50.54 47.28
N THR A 394 -25.43 51.21 46.19
CA THR A 394 -24.47 52.38 46.14
C THR A 394 -23.00 52.25 46.61
N SER A 395 -21.93 52.87 46.04
CA SER A 395 -21.69 53.87 44.95
C SER A 395 -20.25 53.67 44.33
N PRO A 396 -19.63 54.60 43.57
CA PRO A 396 -19.81 54.76 42.13
C PRO A 396 -18.51 54.61 41.28
N VAL A 397 -18.66 54.46 39.97
CA VAL A 397 -17.57 54.37 38.97
C VAL A 397 -17.32 55.74 38.29
N PRO A 398 -16.07 56.17 38.05
CA PRO A 398 -15.77 57.26 37.11
C PRO A 398 -15.86 56.78 35.66
N VAL A 399 -16.56 57.54 34.82
CA VAL A 399 -16.82 57.20 33.40
C VAL A 399 -15.54 57.30 32.55
N GLN A 400 -15.32 56.33 31.68
CA GLN A 400 -14.37 56.41 30.55
C GLN A 400 -15.17 56.33 29.22
N PRO A 401 -14.77 57.04 28.13
CA PRO A 401 -15.61 57.20 26.94
C PRO A 401 -15.81 55.91 26.13
N PRO A 402 -16.83 55.83 25.25
CA PRO A 402 -17.25 54.58 24.63
C PRO A 402 -16.19 54.00 23.69
N ALA A 403 -15.74 52.79 24.01
CA ALA A 403 -14.98 51.96 23.09
C ALA A 403 -15.87 51.52 21.91
N ALA A 404 -15.24 51.33 20.75
CA ALA A 404 -15.91 50.98 19.50
C ALA A 404 -16.67 49.64 19.57
N ALA A 405 -17.57 49.44 18.60
CA ALA A 405 -18.30 48.18 18.41
C ALA A 405 -17.37 46.96 18.47
N PRO A 406 -17.84 45.82 19.01
CA PRO A 406 -17.00 44.66 19.28
C PRO A 406 -16.30 44.20 17.99
N ALA A 407 -14.97 44.23 18.01
CA ALA A 407 -14.16 43.68 16.93
C ALA A 407 -14.54 42.21 16.73
N THR A 408 -14.84 41.85 15.49
CA THR A 408 -15.14 40.48 15.07
C THR A 408 -14.08 39.55 15.62
N ALA A 409 -14.47 38.60 16.47
CA ALA A 409 -13.53 37.67 17.08
C ALA A 409 -12.69 36.97 16.01
N ALA A 410 -11.37 36.96 16.19
CA ALA A 410 -10.49 36.20 15.32
C ALA A 410 -10.95 34.74 15.28
N PRO A 411 -11.04 34.09 14.11
CA PRO A 411 -11.53 32.73 14.02
C PRO A 411 -10.64 31.81 14.85
N SER A 412 -11.28 30.96 15.66
CA SER A 412 -10.62 29.90 16.44
C SER A 412 -9.64 29.13 15.56
N SER A 413 -8.40 28.97 16.02
CA SER A 413 -7.32 28.28 15.31
C SER A 413 -7.57 26.77 15.22
N ASP A 414 -8.44 26.38 14.29
CA ASP A 414 -8.68 24.99 13.90
C ASP A 414 -7.49 24.53 13.03
N PRO A 415 -6.62 23.63 13.51
CA PRO A 415 -5.42 23.23 12.78
C PRO A 415 -5.82 22.48 11.50
N GLY A 416 -5.70 23.15 10.35
CA GLY A 416 -6.10 22.62 9.03
C GLY A 416 -7.16 23.44 8.30
N ALA A 417 -7.71 24.49 8.93
CA ALA A 417 -8.56 25.48 8.26
C ALA A 417 -7.72 26.72 7.88
N VAL A 418 -7.67 27.06 6.59
CA VAL A 418 -6.84 28.15 6.06
C VAL A 418 -7.73 29.19 5.36
N LEU A 419 -7.47 30.47 5.61
CA LEU A 419 -8.09 31.58 4.87
C LEU A 419 -7.44 31.68 3.49
N ILE A 420 -8.25 31.61 2.44
CA ILE A 420 -7.78 31.69 1.04
C ILE A 420 -8.67 32.69 0.29
N ALA A 421 -8.04 33.56 -0.49
CA ALA A 421 -8.66 34.46 -1.45
C ALA A 421 -8.38 33.97 -2.87
N ALA A 422 -9.39 33.97 -3.72
CA ALA A 422 -9.29 33.62 -5.13
C ALA A 422 -10.12 34.56 -6.00
N ALA A 423 -9.64 34.78 -7.23
CA ALA A 423 -10.45 35.38 -8.28
C ALA A 423 -11.00 34.28 -9.19
N GLY A 424 -12.29 34.35 -9.50
CA GLY A 424 -12.94 33.53 -10.53
C GLY A 424 -13.17 34.34 -11.79
N PHE A 425 -13.17 33.66 -12.94
CA PHE A 425 -13.30 34.29 -14.25
C PHE A 425 -14.27 33.55 -15.16
N ALA A 426 -15.00 34.27 -16.00
CA ALA A 426 -15.79 33.71 -17.09
C ALA A 426 -15.94 34.70 -18.26
N ASP A 427 -16.03 34.19 -19.48
CA ASP A 427 -16.34 34.98 -20.67
C ASP A 427 -17.85 35.33 -20.71
N PRO A 428 -18.26 36.61 -20.71
CA PRO A 428 -19.66 37.02 -20.78
C PRO A 428 -20.37 36.57 -22.06
N ASN A 429 -19.62 36.31 -23.13
CA ASN A 429 -20.14 35.94 -24.45
C ASN A 429 -20.19 34.42 -24.65
N ASP A 430 -19.83 33.63 -23.63
CA ASP A 430 -19.87 32.17 -23.73
C ASP A 430 -21.31 31.67 -23.93
N PRO A 431 -21.57 30.79 -24.92
CA PRO A 431 -22.90 30.23 -25.18
C PRO A 431 -23.56 29.58 -23.96
N ARG A 432 -22.78 29.08 -22.99
CA ARG A 432 -23.30 28.51 -21.73
C ARG A 432 -24.15 29.47 -20.91
N TYR A 433 -23.88 30.78 -21.01
CA TYR A 433 -24.62 31.80 -20.26
C TYR A 433 -25.73 32.44 -21.07
N ALA A 434 -25.66 32.44 -22.41
CA ALA A 434 -26.69 32.98 -23.31
C ALA A 434 -27.12 34.43 -22.97
N GLY A 435 -26.19 35.26 -22.50
CA GLY A 435 -26.45 36.65 -22.07
C GLY A 435 -27.13 36.81 -20.71
N ASP A 436 -27.40 35.72 -19.99
CA ASP A 436 -28.03 35.73 -18.67
C ASP A 436 -27.00 36.09 -17.58
N ALA A 437 -27.16 37.28 -16.99
CA ALA A 437 -26.28 37.80 -15.95
C ALA A 437 -26.25 36.93 -14.67
N ALA A 438 -27.35 36.24 -14.34
CA ALA A 438 -27.41 35.36 -13.17
C ALA A 438 -26.65 34.04 -13.42
N LYS A 439 -26.75 33.48 -14.63
CA LYS A 439 -25.93 32.32 -15.03
C LYS A 439 -24.45 32.68 -15.12
N LEU A 440 -24.11 33.84 -15.67
CA LEU A 440 -22.73 34.34 -15.70
C LEU A 440 -22.18 34.49 -14.26
N ALA A 441 -22.92 35.13 -13.36
CA ALA A 441 -22.55 35.25 -11.95
C ALA A 441 -22.40 33.88 -11.26
N GLY A 442 -23.23 32.90 -11.63
CA GLY A 442 -23.09 31.51 -11.20
C GLY A 442 -21.78 30.86 -11.68
N GLY A 443 -21.43 31.06 -12.96
CA GLY A 443 -20.21 30.55 -13.58
C GLY A 443 -18.94 31.15 -12.98
N VAL A 444 -18.86 32.48 -12.86
CA VAL A 444 -17.72 33.18 -12.23
C VAL A 444 -17.52 32.72 -10.77
N ARG A 445 -18.62 32.53 -10.02
CA ARG A 445 -18.58 32.01 -8.64
C ARG A 445 -18.12 30.55 -8.57
N ALA A 446 -18.53 29.72 -9.53
CA ALA A 446 -18.11 28.32 -9.60
C ALA A 446 -16.60 28.21 -9.86
N ASP A 447 -16.05 29.01 -10.79
CA ASP A 447 -14.59 29.08 -10.98
C ASP A 447 -13.90 29.61 -9.72
N ALA A 448 -14.37 30.71 -9.11
CA ALA A 448 -13.78 31.25 -7.87
C ALA A 448 -13.68 30.20 -6.76
N ARG A 449 -14.73 29.38 -6.57
CA ARG A 449 -14.74 28.27 -5.60
C ARG A 449 -13.82 27.11 -6.01
N GLY A 450 -13.75 26.79 -7.28
CA GLY A 450 -12.73 25.89 -7.83
C GLY A 450 -11.32 26.35 -7.51
N GLN A 451 -11.07 27.66 -7.64
CA GLN A 451 -9.78 28.28 -7.37
C GLN A 451 -9.40 28.28 -5.89
N LEU A 452 -10.34 28.47 -4.97
CA LEU A 452 -10.09 28.29 -3.53
C LEU A 452 -9.53 26.89 -3.22
N VAL A 453 -10.10 25.84 -3.83
CA VAL A 453 -9.66 24.45 -3.63
C VAL A 453 -8.38 24.13 -4.40
N GLN A 454 -8.20 24.66 -5.61
CA GLN A 454 -6.94 24.52 -6.37
C GLN A 454 -5.76 25.18 -5.62
N LYS A 455 -5.98 26.31 -4.96
CA LYS A 455 -4.99 26.96 -4.09
C LYS A 455 -4.70 26.16 -2.81
N ALA A 456 -5.73 25.56 -2.18
CA ALA A 456 -5.54 24.65 -1.07
C ALA A 456 -4.73 23.39 -1.46
N LEU A 457 -4.95 22.84 -2.67
CA LEU A 457 -4.13 21.78 -3.24
C LEU A 457 -2.67 22.22 -3.44
N GLY A 458 -2.42 23.50 -3.77
CA GLY A 458 -1.07 24.10 -3.87
C GLY A 458 -0.27 24.17 -2.56
N LEU A 459 -0.92 23.95 -1.41
CA LEU A 459 -0.20 23.72 -0.15
C LEU A 459 0.29 22.27 -0.02
N LEU A 460 -0.37 21.32 -0.69
CA LEU A 460 -0.21 19.87 -0.51
C LEU A 460 0.55 19.18 -1.66
N VAL A 461 0.66 19.84 -2.81
CA VAL A 461 1.19 19.31 -4.08
C VAL A 461 2.04 20.38 -4.76
N ASP A 462 3.12 19.98 -5.44
CA ASP A 462 3.93 20.95 -6.20
C ASP A 462 3.20 21.51 -7.43
N ARG A 463 3.62 22.71 -7.84
CA ARG A 463 2.95 23.49 -8.89
C ARG A 463 2.96 22.80 -10.26
N ASP A 464 4.07 22.17 -10.64
CA ASP A 464 4.23 21.57 -11.97
C ASP A 464 3.39 20.29 -12.07
N SER A 465 3.34 19.53 -10.99
CA SER A 465 2.44 18.40 -10.78
C SER A 465 0.95 18.80 -10.87
N LEU A 466 0.54 19.88 -10.19
CA LEU A 466 -0.83 20.41 -10.28
C LEU A 466 -1.21 20.80 -11.71
N ALA A 467 -0.27 21.38 -12.47
CA ALA A 467 -0.50 21.73 -13.87
C ALA A 467 -0.62 20.48 -14.77
N THR A 468 0.25 19.49 -14.55
CA THR A 468 0.30 18.24 -15.32
C THR A 468 -0.96 17.38 -15.11
N HIS A 469 -1.52 17.37 -13.90
CA HIS A 469 -2.64 16.50 -13.51
C HIS A 469 -3.98 17.24 -13.41
N TYR A 470 -4.08 18.42 -14.01
CA TYR A 470 -5.19 19.34 -13.85
C TYR A 470 -6.57 18.72 -14.12
N GLU A 471 -6.77 17.98 -15.21
CA GLU A 471 -8.09 17.42 -15.56
C GLU A 471 -8.64 16.43 -14.52
N MET A 472 -7.75 15.58 -13.98
CA MET A 472 -8.11 14.61 -12.95
C MET A 472 -8.42 15.32 -11.63
N LEU A 473 -7.61 16.30 -11.23
CA LEU A 473 -7.86 17.13 -10.05
C LEU A 473 -9.14 17.96 -10.17
N ASN A 474 -9.40 18.54 -11.35
CA ASN A 474 -10.59 19.32 -11.65
C ASN A 474 -11.86 18.47 -11.47
N THR A 475 -11.85 17.26 -12.04
CA THR A 475 -12.95 16.29 -11.92
C THR A 475 -13.19 15.85 -10.47
N ARG A 476 -12.12 15.64 -9.68
CA ARG A 476 -12.22 15.12 -8.30
C ARG A 476 -12.54 16.20 -7.26
N PHE A 477 -11.97 17.40 -7.39
CA PHE A 477 -11.97 18.44 -6.35
C PHE A 477 -12.77 19.69 -6.72
N VAL A 478 -12.56 20.24 -7.93
CA VAL A 478 -13.19 21.52 -8.33
C VAL A 478 -14.71 21.37 -8.47
N ALA A 479 -15.16 20.27 -9.09
CA ALA A 479 -16.57 19.91 -9.17
C ALA A 479 -17.25 19.72 -7.79
N ARG A 480 -16.47 19.39 -6.76
CA ARG A 480 -16.91 19.18 -5.36
C ARG A 480 -16.44 20.30 -4.42
N SER A 481 -16.10 21.47 -4.96
CA SER A 481 -15.45 22.55 -4.21
C SER A 481 -16.21 23.01 -2.95
N GLY A 482 -17.54 22.91 -2.96
CA GLY A 482 -18.40 23.20 -1.81
C GLY A 482 -18.18 22.29 -0.59
N GLU A 483 -17.65 21.08 -0.76
CA GLU A 483 -17.37 20.15 0.35
C GLU A 483 -16.13 20.57 1.17
N PHE A 484 -15.22 21.33 0.55
CA PHE A 484 -13.97 21.76 1.16
C PHE A 484 -14.02 23.18 1.72
N ILE A 485 -15.01 23.98 1.31
CA ILE A 485 -15.19 25.37 1.78
C ILE A 485 -16.08 25.35 3.04
N ARG A 486 -15.53 25.77 4.18
CA ARG A 486 -16.26 25.82 5.46
C ARG A 486 -17.16 27.05 5.57
N THR A 487 -16.59 28.22 5.24
CA THR A 487 -17.27 29.52 5.41
C THR A 487 -16.75 30.48 4.35
N VAL A 488 -17.64 31.11 3.59
CA VAL A 488 -17.27 32.28 2.76
C VAL A 488 -17.26 33.50 3.67
N VAL A 489 -16.11 34.19 3.74
CA VAL A 489 -15.89 35.38 4.57
C VAL A 489 -16.30 36.64 3.81
N ARG A 490 -15.94 36.72 2.53
CA ARG A 490 -16.26 37.85 1.65
C ARG A 490 -16.42 37.36 0.21
N GLU A 491 -17.37 37.94 -0.51
CA GLU A 491 -17.56 37.73 -1.94
C GLU A 491 -17.88 39.08 -2.59
N SER A 492 -17.23 39.43 -3.71
CA SER A 492 -17.56 40.63 -4.48
C SER A 492 -18.59 40.32 -5.56
N GLU A 493 -19.32 41.32 -6.04
CA GLU A 493 -20.14 41.15 -7.24
C GLU A 493 -19.25 40.91 -8.47
N PRO A 494 -19.74 40.19 -9.51
CA PRO A 494 -19.02 40.01 -10.76
C PRO A 494 -18.99 41.32 -11.57
N VAL A 495 -17.80 41.69 -12.06
CA VAL A 495 -17.60 42.89 -12.90
C VAL A 495 -16.87 42.49 -14.18
N VAL A 496 -17.33 42.98 -15.33
CA VAL A 496 -16.66 42.78 -16.62
C VAL A 496 -15.50 43.76 -16.75
N GLY A 497 -14.29 43.23 -16.94
CA GLY A 497 -13.06 44.01 -17.11
C GLY A 497 -12.87 44.55 -18.53
N ARG A 498 -11.85 45.40 -18.70
CA ARG A 498 -11.38 45.89 -20.01
C ARG A 498 -10.67 44.80 -20.83
N ASP A 499 -10.37 43.68 -20.20
CA ASP A 499 -9.89 42.42 -20.80
C ASP A 499 -11.01 41.59 -21.45
N GLY A 500 -12.27 41.99 -21.26
CA GLY A 500 -13.45 41.31 -21.79
C GLY A 500 -13.95 40.13 -20.96
N LEU A 501 -13.37 39.87 -19.78
CA LEU A 501 -13.80 38.79 -18.88
C LEU A 501 -14.64 39.34 -17.72
N ALA A 502 -15.68 38.60 -17.33
CA ALA A 502 -16.31 38.78 -16.02
C ALA A 502 -15.38 38.20 -14.95
N SER A 503 -15.15 38.97 -13.89
CA SER A 503 -14.30 38.59 -12.77
C SER A 503 -14.99 38.86 -11.43
N MET A 504 -14.75 38.03 -10.43
CA MET A 504 -15.15 38.29 -9.04
C MET A 504 -14.09 37.77 -8.07
N THR A 505 -14.09 38.26 -6.84
CA THR A 505 -13.20 37.79 -5.77
C THR A 505 -14.01 37.11 -4.66
N THR A 506 -13.47 36.01 -4.15
CA THR A 506 -14.04 35.26 -3.02
C THR A 506 -12.93 34.97 -2.02
N GLU A 507 -13.17 35.31 -0.75
CA GLU A 507 -12.32 35.04 0.41
C GLU A 507 -13.07 34.08 1.32
N ALA A 508 -12.47 32.93 1.65
CA ALA A 508 -13.14 31.85 2.36
C ALA A 508 -12.18 31.03 3.23
N ILE A 509 -12.72 30.43 4.28
CA ILE A 509 -12.03 29.44 5.11
C ILE A 509 -12.18 28.07 4.44
N VAL A 510 -11.07 27.49 3.99
CA VAL A 510 -11.01 26.19 3.31
C VAL A 510 -10.44 25.14 4.27
N ASN A 511 -11.08 23.97 4.34
CA ASN A 511 -10.63 22.83 5.13
C ASN A 511 -9.57 22.04 4.34
N VAL A 512 -8.31 22.42 4.50
CA VAL A 512 -7.17 21.82 3.80
C VAL A 512 -6.95 20.37 4.26
N LYS A 513 -7.30 20.01 5.50
CA LYS A 513 -7.30 18.61 5.96
C LYS A 513 -8.32 17.74 5.20
N ALA A 514 -9.50 18.25 4.88
CA ALA A 514 -10.47 17.54 4.05
C ALA A 514 -9.96 17.36 2.61
N VAL A 515 -9.30 18.38 2.04
CA VAL A 515 -8.63 18.29 0.73
C VAL A 515 -7.53 17.21 0.78
N GLN A 516 -6.66 17.24 1.80
CA GLN A 516 -5.58 16.25 2.00
C GLN A 516 -6.12 14.83 2.21
N LYS A 517 -7.23 14.68 2.93
CA LYS A 517 -7.91 13.39 3.10
C LYS A 517 -8.41 12.85 1.75
N SER A 518 -9.14 13.66 0.99
CA SER A 518 -9.64 13.28 -0.34
C SER A 518 -8.50 13.04 -1.35
N LEU A 519 -7.34 13.71 -1.19
CA LEU A 519 -6.11 13.45 -1.94
C LEU A 519 -5.50 12.09 -1.57
N ASN A 520 -5.56 11.72 -0.28
CA ASN A 520 -5.02 10.47 0.24
C ASN A 520 -5.88 9.23 -0.05
N GLU A 521 -7.18 9.43 -0.25
CA GLU A 521 -8.17 8.43 -0.70
C GLU A 521 -7.99 8.05 -2.19
N MET A 522 -7.19 8.80 -2.96
CA MET A 522 -6.88 8.49 -4.36
C MET A 522 -5.94 7.28 -4.52
N THR A 523 -6.08 6.60 -5.66
CA THR A 523 -5.27 5.42 -5.98
C THR A 523 -3.78 5.76 -6.05
N ARG A 524 -2.91 4.74 -5.90
CA ARG A 524 -1.45 4.98 -5.95
C ARG A 524 -1.02 5.50 -7.32
N SER A 525 -1.64 5.06 -8.41
CA SER A 525 -1.39 5.54 -9.77
C SER A 525 -1.80 7.01 -9.97
N GLU A 526 -3.00 7.41 -9.53
CA GLU A 526 -3.43 8.82 -9.56
C GLU A 526 -2.50 9.73 -8.73
N ARG A 527 -1.97 9.21 -7.60
CA ARG A 527 -1.01 9.96 -6.76
C ARG A 527 0.43 9.97 -7.28
N VAL A 528 0.91 8.94 -7.97
CA VAL A 528 2.29 8.90 -8.49
C VAL A 528 2.55 10.03 -9.50
N GLY A 529 1.53 10.43 -10.26
CA GLY A 529 1.58 11.67 -11.03
C GLY A 529 1.66 12.93 -10.16
N LEU A 530 0.88 12.95 -9.07
CA LEU A 530 0.84 14.10 -8.16
C LEU A 530 2.09 14.30 -7.30
N ILE A 531 2.88 13.26 -7.05
CA ILE A 531 3.98 13.30 -6.08
C ILE A 531 5.25 13.89 -6.70
N ARG A 532 5.51 15.18 -6.45
CA ARG A 532 6.90 15.69 -6.35
C ARG A 532 7.20 16.75 -5.28
N ALA A 533 6.21 17.36 -4.62
CA ALA A 533 6.39 17.97 -3.28
C ALA A 533 5.13 17.92 -2.39
N ASN A 534 5.34 18.17 -1.09
CA ASN A 534 4.38 18.41 0.01
C ASN A 534 3.44 17.27 0.46
N GLY A 535 3.27 16.19 -0.32
CA GLY A 535 2.52 14.99 0.11
C GLY A 535 3.35 13.88 0.79
N ASP A 536 4.67 14.07 0.90
CA ASP A 536 5.68 13.08 1.30
C ASP A 536 6.66 13.76 2.29
N PRO A 537 6.38 13.72 3.62
CA PRO A 537 7.21 14.37 4.61
C PRO A 537 8.59 13.72 4.73
N ARG A 538 9.62 14.57 4.74
CA ARG A 538 11.02 14.17 4.97
C ARG A 538 11.26 14.08 6.47
N ILE A 539 11.67 12.91 6.95
CA ILE A 539 11.90 12.66 8.37
C ILE A 539 13.39 12.42 8.62
N ALA A 540 14.01 13.29 9.41
CA ALA A 540 15.36 13.08 9.93
C ALA A 540 15.32 12.08 11.09
N ILE A 541 16.30 11.17 11.16
CA ILE A 541 16.36 10.11 12.18
C ILE A 541 17.71 10.14 12.89
N SER A 542 17.68 10.11 14.23
CA SER A 542 18.88 10.12 15.08
C SER A 542 18.62 9.25 16.33
N ILE A 543 19.18 8.04 16.38
CA ILE A 543 18.97 7.09 17.49
C ILE A 543 20.31 6.74 18.13
N VAL A 544 20.45 7.04 19.43
CA VAL A 544 21.63 6.72 20.23
C VAL A 544 21.35 5.66 21.29
N ALA A 545 22.36 4.83 21.56
CA ALA A 545 22.35 3.80 22.58
C ALA A 545 23.40 4.07 23.66
N GLY A 546 23.02 3.89 24.93
CA GLY A 546 23.87 4.08 26.09
C GLY A 546 24.01 2.81 26.95
N ASP A 547 25.10 2.73 27.72
CA ASP A 547 25.33 1.68 28.71
C ASP A 547 24.75 2.12 30.05
N ALA A 548 23.70 1.44 30.51
CA ALA A 548 22.97 1.79 31.73
C ALA A 548 23.77 1.57 33.02
N ASP A 549 24.88 0.83 32.93
CA ASP A 549 25.76 0.53 34.05
C ASP A 549 27.03 1.42 34.03
N ARG A 550 27.21 2.23 32.97
CA ARG A 550 28.26 3.24 32.79
C ARG A 550 27.69 4.56 32.25
N PRO A 551 26.90 5.31 33.04
CA PRO A 551 26.27 6.57 32.62
C PRO A 551 27.26 7.72 32.37
N ASP A 552 28.53 7.54 32.75
CA ASP A 552 29.66 8.43 32.45
C ASP A 552 30.14 8.33 30.99
N VAL A 553 29.83 7.23 30.30
CA VAL A 553 30.16 7.04 28.89
C VAL A 553 29.06 7.66 28.01
N PRO A 554 29.38 8.61 27.11
CA PRO A 554 28.37 9.24 26.27
C PRO A 554 27.69 8.23 25.32
N PRO A 555 26.35 8.28 25.16
CA PRO A 555 25.62 7.43 24.23
C PRO A 555 26.15 7.54 22.80
N ARG A 556 26.19 6.42 22.07
CA ARG A 556 26.71 6.33 20.70
C ARG A 556 25.57 6.13 19.70
N ARG A 557 25.70 6.68 18.49
CA ARG A 557 24.74 6.39 17.39
C ARG A 557 24.58 4.88 17.18
N SER A 558 23.36 4.45 16.91
CA SER A 558 22.99 3.05 16.66
C SER A 558 22.47 2.90 15.21
N PRO A 559 23.36 2.64 14.23
CA PRO A 559 22.96 2.51 12.83
C PRO A 559 21.90 1.41 12.60
N VAL A 560 21.90 0.36 13.43
CA VAL A 560 20.90 -0.71 13.37
C VAL A 560 19.49 -0.18 13.68
N ALA A 561 19.35 0.63 14.74
CA ALA A 561 18.07 1.20 15.12
C ALA A 561 17.62 2.32 14.16
N GLU A 562 18.57 3.15 13.70
CA GLU A 562 18.30 4.17 12.67
C GLU A 562 17.81 3.54 11.37
N ASN A 563 18.47 2.48 10.88
CA ASN A 563 18.07 1.79 9.65
C ASN A 563 16.71 1.12 9.75
N LEU A 564 16.37 0.46 10.87
CA LEU A 564 15.05 -0.16 11.06
C LEU A 564 13.91 0.86 11.09
N LEU A 565 14.10 1.95 11.82
CA LEU A 565 13.14 3.07 11.84
C LEU A 565 13.04 3.72 10.45
N ALA A 566 14.15 3.84 9.73
CA ALA A 566 14.16 4.39 8.38
C ALA A 566 13.46 3.46 7.37
N GLU A 567 13.68 2.14 7.42
CA GLU A 567 12.96 1.15 6.60
C GLU A 567 11.45 1.21 6.86
N ARG A 568 11.05 1.30 8.14
CA ARG A 568 9.64 1.46 8.52
C ARG A 568 9.03 2.74 7.97
N ILE A 569 9.72 3.88 8.10
CA ILE A 569 9.25 5.16 7.57
C ILE A 569 9.18 5.15 6.03
N ARG A 570 10.19 4.56 5.35
CA ARG A 570 10.15 4.34 3.90
C ARG A 570 8.98 3.44 3.48
N SER A 571 8.59 2.46 4.30
CA SER A 571 7.41 1.61 4.03
C SER A 571 6.08 2.38 4.02
N PHE A 572 6.00 3.55 4.67
CA PHE A 572 4.85 4.46 4.57
C PHE A 572 4.81 5.26 3.26
N GLY A 573 5.87 5.14 2.45
CA GLY A 573 6.13 5.95 1.26
C GLY A 573 6.91 7.24 1.57
N PHE A 574 7.50 7.39 2.75
CA PHE A 574 8.15 8.63 3.18
C PHE A 574 9.67 8.64 3.01
N ARG A 575 10.25 9.83 2.85
CA ARG A 575 11.71 10.02 2.72
C ARG A 575 12.39 10.15 4.08
N THR A 576 13.55 9.51 4.22
CA THR A 576 14.35 9.50 5.45
C THR A 576 15.71 10.18 5.22
N TRP A 577 16.16 11.01 6.16
CA TRP A 577 17.47 11.69 6.09
C TRP A 577 18.34 11.37 7.33
N SER A 578 19.65 11.25 7.15
CA SER A 578 20.63 11.15 8.25
C SER A 578 21.20 12.54 8.57
N GLU A 579 21.23 12.95 9.83
CA GLU A 579 21.72 14.30 10.20
C GLU A 579 23.19 14.54 9.80
N ASP A 580 24.02 13.50 9.76
CA ASP A 580 25.44 13.57 9.34
C ASP A 580 25.63 13.92 7.85
N GLY A 581 24.56 13.82 7.04
CA GLY A 581 24.55 14.04 5.59
C GLY A 581 23.94 15.37 5.17
N ALA A 582 24.24 16.45 5.88
CA ALA A 582 23.77 17.79 5.56
C ALA A 582 24.50 18.40 4.34
N GLU A 583 24.21 17.90 3.13
CA GLU A 583 24.34 18.74 1.94
C GLU A 583 23.47 19.99 2.14
N ALA A 584 24.13 21.16 2.12
CA ALA A 584 23.51 22.42 2.52
C ALA A 584 22.26 22.75 1.65
N GLY A 585 21.07 22.74 2.28
CA GLY A 585 19.86 23.34 1.71
C GLY A 585 18.55 22.56 1.83
N LYS A 586 18.56 21.26 2.18
CA LYS A 586 17.31 20.45 2.30
C LYS A 586 17.00 20.07 3.75
N ALA A 587 16.34 20.99 4.47
CA ALA A 587 15.80 20.72 5.79
C ALA A 587 14.77 19.58 5.76
N ALA A 588 14.81 18.67 6.74
CA ALA A 588 13.74 17.70 6.97
C ALA A 588 12.51 18.40 7.58
N ASP A 589 11.32 17.86 7.35
CA ASP A 589 10.04 18.40 7.83
C ASP A 589 9.79 17.97 9.29
N PHE A 590 10.17 16.73 9.64
CA PHE A 590 10.20 16.24 11.02
C PHE A 590 11.59 15.75 11.41
N ALA A 591 11.88 15.70 12.71
CA ALA A 591 13.00 14.95 13.26
C ALA A 591 12.54 14.02 14.38
N VAL A 592 12.85 12.73 14.23
CA VAL A 592 12.68 11.70 15.25
C VAL A 592 14.03 11.46 15.92
N THR A 593 14.09 11.71 17.22
CA THR A 593 15.28 11.46 18.05
C THR A 593 14.98 10.43 19.13
N GLY A 594 15.95 9.58 19.43
CA GLY A 594 15.79 8.50 20.39
C GLY A 594 17.04 8.21 21.19
N VAL A 595 16.88 7.96 22.48
CA VAL A 595 17.92 7.49 23.41
C VAL A 595 17.44 6.18 24.02
N ALA A 596 18.24 5.12 23.96
CA ALA A 596 17.93 3.83 24.59
C ALA A 596 19.11 3.33 25.43
N ASN A 597 18.89 3.08 26.73
CA ASN A 597 19.93 2.60 27.63
C ASN A 597 19.74 1.11 27.91
N VAL A 598 20.82 0.35 27.78
CA VAL A 598 20.83 -1.11 27.94
C VAL A 598 21.69 -1.49 29.14
N ARG A 599 21.14 -2.31 30.04
CA ARG A 599 21.81 -2.89 31.21
C ARG A 599 22.32 -4.30 30.88
N ARG A 600 23.51 -4.64 31.36
CA ARG A 600 24.10 -5.98 31.23
C ARG A 600 23.86 -6.79 32.50
N LEU A 601 23.08 -7.86 32.37
CA LEU A 601 22.76 -8.80 33.45
C LEU A 601 23.59 -10.08 33.27
N SER A 602 24.51 -10.39 34.19
CA SER A 602 25.25 -11.67 34.17
C SER A 602 25.00 -12.47 35.45
N THR A 603 24.68 -13.75 35.29
CA THR A 603 24.54 -14.71 36.40
C THR A 603 25.30 -16.00 36.10
N ARG A 604 25.81 -16.67 37.13
CA ARG A 604 26.49 -17.96 37.01
C ARG A 604 25.53 -19.08 37.39
N LEU A 605 25.31 -20.02 36.48
CA LEU A 605 24.47 -21.19 36.72
C LEU A 605 25.24 -22.19 37.57
N GLU A 606 24.81 -22.43 38.82
CA GLU A 606 25.54 -23.29 39.76
C GLU A 606 25.70 -24.73 39.25
N ALA A 607 24.68 -25.28 38.59
CA ALA A 607 24.70 -26.67 38.11
C ALA A 607 25.66 -26.94 36.93
N SER A 608 26.09 -25.92 36.18
CA SER A 608 26.97 -26.08 35.01
C SER A 608 28.25 -25.24 35.09
N GLY A 609 28.35 -24.32 36.05
CA GLY A 609 29.45 -23.37 36.18
C GLY A 609 29.48 -22.28 35.09
N ILE A 610 28.52 -22.27 34.14
CA ILE A 610 28.47 -21.36 32.99
C ILE A 610 27.92 -19.99 33.42
N THR A 611 28.58 -18.91 33.00
CA THR A 611 28.07 -17.54 33.15
C THR A 611 27.16 -17.20 31.97
N VAL A 612 25.87 -17.03 32.22
CA VAL A 612 24.91 -16.50 31.24
C VAL A 612 24.89 -14.98 31.36
N THR A 613 25.21 -14.29 30.27
CA THR A 613 25.02 -12.84 30.15
C THR A 613 23.79 -12.57 29.28
N LYS A 614 22.99 -11.58 29.68
CA LYS A 614 21.88 -11.04 28.90
C LYS A 614 21.88 -9.52 28.95
N TYR A 615 21.20 -8.93 27.98
CA TYR A 615 21.03 -7.49 27.84
C TYR A 615 19.55 -7.15 28.04
N ALA A 616 19.24 -6.07 28.76
CA ALA A 616 17.87 -5.63 29.03
C ALA A 616 17.74 -4.11 28.89
N LEU A 617 16.64 -3.64 28.31
CA LEU A 617 16.36 -2.21 28.16
C LEU A 617 16.02 -1.61 29.53
N SER A 618 16.83 -0.68 30.04
CA SER A 618 16.63 -0.06 31.36
C SER A 618 15.83 1.24 31.31
N SER A 619 15.97 1.99 30.23
CA SER A 619 15.20 3.21 29.95
C SER A 619 15.27 3.54 28.47
N TRP A 620 14.25 4.23 27.97
CA TRP A 620 14.30 4.87 26.66
C TRP A 620 13.63 6.25 26.70
N THR A 621 13.94 7.07 25.71
CA THR A 621 13.26 8.33 25.43
C THR A 621 13.17 8.45 23.92
N ILE A 622 11.97 8.57 23.38
CA ILE A 622 11.70 8.77 21.96
C ILE A 622 10.97 10.10 21.84
N LYS A 623 11.39 10.95 20.91
CA LYS A 623 10.82 12.27 20.66
C LYS A 623 10.65 12.51 19.16
N CYS A 624 9.58 13.21 18.77
CA CYS A 624 9.42 13.74 17.43
C CYS A 624 9.15 15.24 17.48
N VAL A 625 9.79 15.99 16.57
CA VAL A 625 9.70 17.45 16.48
C VAL A 625 9.34 17.85 15.04
N ASP A 626 8.37 18.76 14.89
CA ASP A 626 8.14 19.49 13.63
C ASP A 626 9.24 20.56 13.48
N ARG A 627 10.01 20.49 12.38
CA ARG A 627 11.16 21.39 12.14
C ARG A 627 10.74 22.78 11.66
N ALA A 628 9.52 22.97 11.18
CA ALA A 628 8.97 24.26 10.77
C ALA A 628 8.42 25.06 11.96
N THR A 629 7.79 24.40 12.94
CA THR A 629 7.25 25.06 14.15
C THR A 629 8.20 25.00 15.36
N GLY A 630 9.08 24.00 15.43
CA GLY A 630 9.88 23.68 16.61
C GLY A 630 9.13 22.91 17.70
N GLU A 631 7.89 22.50 17.46
CA GLU A 631 7.01 21.86 18.44
C GLU A 631 7.35 20.37 18.67
N GLU A 632 7.33 19.94 19.93
CA GLU A 632 7.44 18.53 20.33
C GLU A 632 6.08 17.83 20.13
N ILE A 633 5.88 17.24 18.95
CA ILE A 633 4.63 16.56 18.57
C ILE A 633 4.52 15.11 19.09
N TYR A 634 5.62 14.52 19.57
CA TYR A 634 5.59 13.23 20.26
C TYR A 634 6.71 13.12 21.28
N HIS A 635 6.41 12.46 22.41
CA HIS A 635 7.39 12.12 23.42
C HIS A 635 6.92 10.90 24.22
N ASN A 636 7.72 9.82 24.21
CA ASN A 636 7.48 8.63 25.01
C ASN A 636 8.74 8.23 25.79
N THR A 637 8.57 7.96 27.09
CA THR A 637 9.61 7.44 28.01
C THR A 637 9.19 6.14 28.70
N ALA A 638 7.95 5.69 28.50
CA ALA A 638 7.39 4.51 29.15
C ALA A 638 7.96 3.23 28.52
N LEU A 639 8.62 2.40 29.33
CA LEU A 639 9.19 1.14 28.87
C LEU A 639 8.09 0.22 28.30
N PRO A 640 8.26 -0.32 27.08
CA PRO A 640 7.23 -1.12 26.44
C PRO A 640 7.09 -2.47 27.13
N LYS A 641 5.84 -2.87 27.44
CA LYS A 641 5.55 -4.11 28.17
C LYS A 641 6.21 -5.32 27.49
N GLY A 642 6.74 -6.23 28.29
CA GLY A 642 7.48 -7.38 27.79
C GLY A 642 8.73 -7.02 26.99
N ALA A 643 9.41 -5.90 27.30
CA ALA A 643 10.80 -5.70 26.91
C ALA A 643 11.63 -6.83 27.55
N GLY A 644 11.98 -7.82 26.73
CA GLY A 644 12.63 -9.04 27.19
C GLY A 644 14.10 -8.82 27.57
N SER A 645 14.79 -9.93 27.82
CA SER A 645 16.25 -9.95 27.95
C SER A 645 16.86 -10.76 26.80
N TRP A 646 17.74 -10.11 26.04
CA TRP A 646 18.37 -10.62 24.82
C TRP A 646 19.70 -11.30 25.09
N ALA A 647 20.17 -12.18 24.19
CA ALA A 647 21.43 -12.89 24.37
C ALA A 647 22.65 -12.02 24.03
N SER A 648 22.48 -11.03 23.13
CA SER A 648 23.51 -10.06 22.77
C SER A 648 23.01 -8.62 22.79
N GLU A 649 23.95 -7.68 22.82
CA GLU A 649 23.70 -6.24 22.69
C GLU A 649 23.11 -5.90 21.31
N GLU A 650 23.58 -6.56 20.25
CA GLU A 650 23.07 -6.38 18.88
C GLU A 650 21.61 -6.81 18.73
N GLU A 651 21.23 -7.96 19.31
CA GLU A 651 19.83 -8.41 19.37
C GLU A 651 18.95 -7.42 20.13
N ALA A 652 19.46 -6.88 21.24
CA ALA A 652 18.76 -5.85 22.01
C ALA A 652 18.54 -4.59 21.16
N LEU A 653 19.58 -4.04 20.54
CA LEU A 653 19.49 -2.85 19.69
C LEU A 653 18.55 -3.05 18.49
N LYS A 654 18.56 -4.23 17.88
CA LYS A 654 17.65 -4.59 16.78
C LYS A 654 16.19 -4.64 17.25
N ALA A 655 15.92 -5.27 18.40
CA ALA A 655 14.57 -5.35 18.96
C ALA A 655 14.07 -4.01 19.50
N ILE A 656 14.94 -3.18 20.05
CA ILE A 656 14.66 -1.81 20.46
C ILE A 656 14.32 -0.95 19.24
N GLY A 657 15.14 -0.99 18.19
CA GLY A 657 14.90 -0.27 16.93
C GLY A 657 13.55 -0.62 16.29
N ALA A 658 13.20 -1.91 16.28
CA ALA A 658 11.88 -2.36 15.82
C ALA A 658 10.73 -1.79 16.66
N ARG A 659 10.87 -1.75 18.00
CA ARG A 659 9.85 -1.15 18.88
C ARG A 659 9.74 0.36 18.70
N ILE A 660 10.85 1.08 18.59
CA ILE A 660 10.84 2.52 18.26
C ILE A 660 10.10 2.76 16.92
N ALA A 661 10.28 1.86 15.95
CA ALA A 661 9.62 1.94 14.65
C ALA A 661 8.11 1.64 14.70
N ASP A 662 7.61 0.92 15.70
CA ASP A 662 6.17 0.66 15.90
C ASP A 662 5.43 1.82 16.60
N GLU A 663 6.14 2.74 17.25
CA GLU A 663 5.58 3.96 17.85
C GLU A 663 5.06 4.96 16.79
N PHE A 664 5.58 4.87 15.57
CA PHE A 664 5.27 5.80 14.47
C PHE A 664 4.44 5.13 13.38
N SER A 665 3.43 5.84 12.89
CA SER A 665 2.56 5.39 11.81
C SER A 665 2.51 6.40 10.66
N ARG A 666 2.01 5.96 9.50
CA ARG A 666 1.76 6.84 8.36
C ARG A 666 0.82 8.00 8.72
N ASP A 667 -0.24 7.70 9.46
CA ASP A 667 -1.25 8.69 9.85
C ASP A 667 -0.71 9.67 10.91
N PHE A 668 0.17 9.23 11.81
CA PHE A 668 0.83 10.10 12.78
C PHE A 668 1.55 11.26 12.10
N PHE A 669 2.43 10.99 11.12
CA PHE A 669 3.15 12.05 10.43
C PHE A 669 2.20 12.94 9.61
N LEU A 670 1.23 12.36 8.90
CA LEU A 670 0.29 13.12 8.07
C LEU A 670 -0.63 14.05 8.88
N GLN A 671 -1.00 13.68 10.10
CA GLN A 671 -1.81 14.53 10.99
C GLN A 671 -1.07 15.80 11.46
N HIS A 672 0.27 15.74 11.51
CA HIS A 672 1.14 16.79 12.03
C HIS A 672 1.92 17.54 10.94
N VAL A 673 1.70 17.27 9.64
CA VAL A 673 2.32 18.09 8.58
C VAL A 673 1.76 19.50 8.70
N SER A 674 2.62 20.49 8.93
CA SER A 674 2.24 21.90 8.96
C SER A 674 1.87 22.38 7.55
N VAL A 675 0.57 22.46 7.27
CA VAL A 675 0.02 22.91 5.97
C VAL A 675 -0.29 24.42 6.02
N ALA A 676 0.73 25.24 6.23
CA ALA A 676 0.63 26.70 6.31
C ALA A 676 1.33 27.39 5.13
N GLY A 677 0.73 28.45 4.60
CA GLY A 677 1.36 29.28 3.56
C GLY A 677 2.46 30.17 4.14
N ARG A 678 3.54 30.38 3.37
CA ARG A 678 4.66 31.26 3.77
C ARG A 678 4.25 32.72 3.67
N ARG A 679 4.34 33.47 4.77
CA ARG A 679 4.13 34.93 4.76
C ARG A 679 5.35 35.61 4.16
N VAL A 680 5.15 36.52 3.21
CA VAL A 680 6.21 37.25 2.51
C VAL A 680 5.80 38.71 2.35
N THR A 681 6.68 39.65 2.70
CA THR A 681 6.51 41.07 2.35
C THR A 681 7.16 41.31 0.99
N LEU A 682 6.37 41.58 -0.05
CA LEU A 682 6.87 41.95 -1.38
C LEU A 682 6.88 43.47 -1.51
N THR A 683 8.04 44.07 -1.79
CA THR A 683 8.18 45.50 -2.16
C THR A 683 8.59 45.60 -3.62
N ILE A 684 7.93 46.45 -4.42
CA ILE A 684 8.29 46.65 -5.84
C ILE A 684 8.79 48.08 -6.04
N ASP A 685 10.09 48.21 -6.32
CA ASP A 685 10.76 49.48 -6.63
C ASP A 685 10.57 49.85 -8.11
N GLY A 686 10.37 51.13 -8.42
CA GLY A 686 10.37 51.67 -9.79
C GLY A 686 9.02 51.67 -10.53
N LEU A 687 7.92 51.26 -9.91
CA LEU A 687 6.59 51.28 -10.53
C LEU A 687 6.15 52.70 -10.97
N PRO A 688 5.54 52.87 -12.16
CA PRO A 688 5.10 54.18 -12.66
C PRO A 688 3.79 54.64 -11.99
N GLY A 689 3.92 55.15 -10.77
CA GLY A 689 2.85 55.81 -10.02
C GLY A 689 1.84 54.87 -9.35
N GLY A 690 0.86 55.47 -8.66
CA GLY A 690 -0.12 54.75 -7.84
C GLY A 690 -1.05 53.84 -8.64
N HIS A 691 -1.53 54.30 -9.80
CA HIS A 691 -2.46 53.53 -10.63
C HIS A 691 -1.87 52.21 -11.12
N ALA A 692 -0.61 52.20 -11.58
CA ALA A 692 0.08 50.97 -11.98
C ALA A 692 0.26 50.00 -10.80
N ALA A 693 0.53 50.51 -9.59
CA ALA A 693 0.62 49.69 -8.39
C ALA A 693 -0.75 49.08 -8.00
N ASP A 694 -1.84 49.84 -8.10
CA ASP A 694 -3.19 49.35 -7.82
C ASP A 694 -3.61 48.26 -8.82
N LEU A 695 -3.20 48.38 -10.09
CA LEU A 695 -3.41 47.35 -11.13
C LEU A 695 -2.62 46.08 -10.84
N VAL A 696 -1.31 46.18 -10.55
CA VAL A 696 -0.47 45.02 -10.16
C VAL A 696 -1.05 44.35 -8.91
N GLY A 697 -1.53 45.13 -7.93
CA GLY A 697 -2.15 44.61 -6.70
C GLY A 697 -3.40 43.77 -6.94
N ARG A 698 -4.19 44.05 -7.98
CA ARG A 698 -5.39 43.28 -8.35
C ARG A 698 -5.04 41.90 -8.90
N GLU A 699 -3.93 41.78 -9.64
CA GLU A 699 -3.50 40.52 -10.25
C GLU A 699 -3.18 39.46 -9.21
N PHE A 700 -2.62 39.83 -8.05
CA PHE A 700 -2.14 38.89 -7.03
C PHE A 700 -3.20 37.89 -6.56
N ILE A 701 -4.45 38.31 -6.36
CA ILE A 701 -5.54 37.41 -5.91
C ILE A 701 -5.90 36.38 -7.00
N GLY A 702 -5.66 36.69 -8.28
CA GLY A 702 -5.82 35.75 -9.39
C GLY A 702 -4.71 34.70 -9.51
N LEU A 703 -3.54 34.93 -8.90
CA LEU A 703 -2.38 34.05 -9.06
C LEU A 703 -2.53 32.72 -8.29
N PRO A 704 -2.22 31.56 -8.90
CA PRO A 704 -2.34 30.25 -8.24
C PRO A 704 -1.46 30.08 -6.99
N ALA A 705 -0.31 30.76 -6.93
CA ALA A 705 0.64 30.65 -5.82
C ALA A 705 0.31 31.55 -4.62
N VAL A 706 -0.65 32.48 -4.75
CA VAL A 706 -0.97 33.48 -3.71
C VAL A 706 -2.26 33.08 -3.02
N LEU A 707 -2.21 32.79 -1.72
CA LEU A 707 -3.37 32.45 -0.89
C LEU A 707 -4.07 33.70 -0.34
N GLU A 708 -3.30 34.67 0.13
CA GLU A 708 -3.80 36.00 0.55
C GLU A 708 -2.87 37.08 -0.01
N ALA A 709 -3.44 38.26 -0.30
CA ALA A 709 -2.68 39.45 -0.68
C ALA A 709 -3.33 40.69 -0.06
N ARG A 710 -2.55 41.49 0.69
CA ARG A 710 -3.00 42.77 1.26
C ARG A 710 -1.97 43.86 0.97
N ALA A 711 -2.41 44.98 0.42
CA ALA A 711 -1.54 46.14 0.23
C ALA A 711 -1.24 46.78 1.60
N ARG A 712 0.04 47.04 1.90
CA ARG A 712 0.45 47.69 3.14
C ARG A 712 0.21 49.20 3.03
N ALA A 713 -0.51 49.77 3.99
CA ALA A 713 -0.79 51.21 4.02
C ALA A 713 0.48 52.01 4.39
N GLY A 714 0.81 53.04 3.62
CA GLY A 714 1.96 53.90 3.87
C GLY A 714 2.33 54.82 2.70
N THR A 715 3.29 55.71 2.94
CA THR A 715 3.83 56.68 1.96
C THR A 715 5.15 56.24 1.30
N GLY A 716 5.67 55.07 1.65
CA GLY A 716 6.90 54.50 1.11
C GLY A 716 6.73 53.78 -0.24
N PRO A 717 7.76 53.04 -0.71
CA PRO A 717 7.63 52.18 -1.88
C PRO A 717 6.50 51.17 -1.67
N ARG A 718 5.75 50.88 -2.74
CA ARG A 718 4.54 50.06 -2.64
C ARG A 718 4.90 48.63 -2.25
N ALA A 719 4.28 48.18 -1.17
CA ALA A 719 4.54 46.88 -0.56
C ALA A 719 3.23 46.13 -0.29
N TRP A 720 3.30 44.81 -0.37
CA TRP A 720 2.18 43.90 -0.16
C TRP A 720 2.58 42.77 0.78
N ASP A 721 1.71 42.52 1.74
CA ASP A 721 1.75 41.36 2.61
C ASP A 721 1.07 40.19 1.87
N LEU A 722 1.87 39.22 1.45
CA LEU A 722 1.43 38.03 0.71
C LEU A 722 1.50 36.79 1.59
N VAL A 723 0.57 35.87 1.39
CA VAL A 723 0.67 34.49 1.89
C VAL A 723 0.82 33.59 0.66
N LEU A 724 1.95 32.91 0.53
CA LEU A 724 2.29 32.09 -0.64
C LEU A 724 2.15 30.60 -0.35
N ALA A 725 1.66 29.85 -1.33
CA ALA A 725 1.64 28.39 -1.33
C ALA A 725 2.97 27.82 -1.83
N GLY A 726 3.39 26.69 -1.26
CA GLY A 726 4.62 25.98 -1.62
C GLY A 726 5.77 26.14 -0.62
N SER A 727 6.73 25.22 -0.68
CA SER A 727 7.92 25.19 0.17
C SER A 727 9.16 25.67 -0.57
N GLY A 728 9.90 26.64 -0.03
CA GLY A 728 11.15 27.14 -0.61
C GLY A 728 11.54 28.51 -0.08
N PRO A 729 12.69 29.06 -0.51
CA PRO A 729 13.08 30.44 -0.23
C PRO A 729 12.02 31.44 -0.72
N ALA A 730 11.80 32.52 0.05
CA ALA A 730 10.80 33.54 -0.30
C ALA A 730 11.07 34.17 -1.69
N ALA A 731 12.34 34.36 -2.05
CA ALA A 731 12.76 34.86 -3.36
C ALA A 731 12.26 33.99 -4.53
N ASP A 732 12.38 32.67 -4.41
CA ASP A 732 12.02 31.72 -5.47
C ASP A 732 10.50 31.62 -5.64
N LEU A 733 9.77 31.62 -4.51
CA LEU A 733 8.31 31.63 -4.49
C LEU A 733 7.74 32.92 -5.10
N VAL A 734 8.34 34.09 -4.81
CA VAL A 734 7.96 35.36 -5.45
C VAL A 734 8.34 35.39 -6.92
N SER A 735 9.58 35.02 -7.27
CA SER A 735 10.07 35.07 -8.65
C SER A 735 9.23 34.20 -9.59
N SER A 736 9.03 32.93 -9.22
CA SER A 736 8.24 31.98 -10.02
C SER A 736 6.73 32.15 -9.88
N GLY A 737 6.23 32.39 -8.66
CA GLY A 737 4.80 32.42 -8.35
C GLY A 737 4.11 33.76 -8.58
N VAL A 738 4.86 34.86 -8.57
CA VAL A 738 4.33 36.23 -8.65
C VAL A 738 4.89 37.01 -9.84
N LEU A 739 6.21 37.10 -9.99
CA LEU A 739 6.81 37.96 -11.03
C LEU A 739 6.71 37.35 -12.44
N ALA A 740 6.92 36.04 -12.59
CA ALA A 740 6.84 35.39 -13.91
C ALA A 740 5.45 35.48 -14.58
N PRO A 741 4.31 35.24 -13.88
CA PRO A 741 2.98 35.46 -14.47
C PRO A 741 2.70 36.92 -14.85
N LEU A 742 3.18 37.89 -14.07
CA LEU A 742 3.06 39.32 -14.40
C LEU A 742 3.85 39.68 -15.66
N ASN A 743 5.08 39.17 -15.78
CA ASN A 743 5.91 39.34 -16.98
C ASN A 743 5.26 38.72 -18.22
N ALA A 744 4.63 37.56 -18.08
CA ALA A 744 3.88 36.92 -19.16
C ALA A 744 2.68 37.78 -19.62
N LYS A 745 1.88 38.32 -18.68
CA LYS A 745 0.78 39.26 -19.00
C LYS A 745 1.27 40.51 -19.73
N LEU A 746 2.45 41.02 -19.39
CA LEU A 746 3.06 42.17 -20.07
C LEU A 746 3.71 41.80 -21.42
N GLY A 747 3.98 40.51 -21.68
CA GLY A 747 4.67 40.02 -22.87
C GLY A 747 6.17 40.36 -22.94
N ARG A 748 6.79 40.75 -21.80
CA ARG A 748 8.24 40.97 -21.64
C ARG A 748 8.62 41.00 -20.14
N ALA A 749 9.91 40.84 -19.84
CA ALA A 749 10.42 40.74 -18.47
C ALA A 749 10.51 42.11 -17.76
N CYS A 750 9.38 42.68 -17.35
CA CYS A 750 9.30 43.98 -16.68
C CYS A 750 9.60 43.96 -15.18
N PHE A 751 9.47 42.81 -14.52
CA PHE A 751 9.74 42.63 -13.09
C PHE A 751 10.89 41.65 -12.91
N ALA A 752 11.93 42.07 -12.19
CA ALA A 752 13.08 41.26 -11.84
C ALA A 752 13.23 41.11 -10.32
N PRO A 753 13.68 39.95 -9.80
CA PRO A 753 14.03 39.80 -8.40
C PRO A 753 15.20 40.74 -8.00
N GLY A 754 15.17 41.20 -6.77
CA GLY A 754 16.17 42.07 -6.15
C GLY A 754 16.67 41.50 -4.82
N ALA A 755 17.05 42.40 -3.90
CA ALA A 755 17.53 41.99 -2.59
C ALA A 755 16.44 41.23 -1.80
N THR A 756 16.84 40.18 -1.09
CA THR A 756 15.96 39.40 -0.21
C THR A 756 16.60 39.28 1.17
N SER A 757 15.81 39.46 2.22
CA SER A 757 16.22 39.33 3.62
C SER A 757 15.16 38.55 4.38
N GLY A 758 15.39 37.24 4.56
CA GLY A 758 14.41 36.33 5.15
C GLY A 758 13.11 36.27 4.33
N ASP A 759 12.03 36.80 4.89
CA ASP A 759 10.70 36.88 4.27
C ASP A 759 10.38 38.25 3.65
N GLU A 760 11.32 39.19 3.64
CA GLU A 760 11.22 40.42 2.87
C GLU A 760 11.88 40.24 1.49
N VAL A 761 11.09 40.34 0.43
CA VAL A 761 11.54 40.24 -0.96
C VAL A 761 11.33 41.57 -1.66
N ARG A 762 12.40 42.13 -2.22
CA ARG A 762 12.36 43.32 -3.07
C ARG A 762 12.42 42.90 -4.52
N ALA A 763 11.53 43.44 -5.35
CA ALA A 763 11.56 43.31 -6.80
C ALA A 763 11.80 44.69 -7.43
N ARG A 764 12.35 44.71 -8.65
CA ARG A 764 12.59 45.92 -9.44
C ARG A 764 11.74 45.89 -10.70
N PHE A 765 11.07 47.00 -10.99
CA PHE A 765 10.42 47.26 -12.26
C PHE A 765 11.43 47.86 -13.25
N ASP A 766 11.45 47.38 -14.49
CA ASP A 766 12.27 47.92 -15.57
C ASP A 766 11.63 49.22 -16.11
N PRO A 767 12.33 50.39 -16.06
CA PRO A 767 11.82 51.63 -16.63
C PRO A 767 11.45 51.53 -18.12
N ALA A 768 12.07 50.63 -18.90
CA ALA A 768 11.72 50.38 -20.30
C ALA A 768 10.33 49.72 -20.49
N CYS A 769 9.70 49.25 -19.40
CA CYS A 769 8.30 48.83 -19.39
C CYS A 769 7.33 49.93 -18.94
N GLY A 770 7.81 51.14 -18.64
CA GLY A 770 6.96 52.29 -18.28
C GLY A 770 6.16 52.87 -19.45
N GLU A 771 6.32 52.33 -20.65
CA GLU A 771 5.56 52.69 -21.86
C GLU A 771 4.05 52.46 -21.64
N ALA A 772 3.23 53.41 -22.09
CA ALA A 772 1.79 53.40 -21.81
C ALA A 772 1.06 52.19 -22.43
N ASP A 773 1.54 51.67 -23.57
CA ASP A 773 1.01 50.47 -24.19
C ASP A 773 1.29 49.22 -23.34
N VAL A 774 2.51 49.08 -22.80
CA VAL A 774 2.90 47.97 -21.92
C VAL A 774 2.08 48.00 -20.64
N ILE A 775 1.99 49.15 -19.95
CA ILE A 775 1.19 49.29 -18.72
C ILE A 775 -0.30 49.02 -18.98
N SER A 776 -0.85 49.45 -20.13
CA SER A 776 -2.25 49.21 -20.47
C SER A 776 -2.62 47.72 -20.58
N ARG A 777 -1.64 46.82 -20.77
CA ARG A 777 -1.87 45.36 -20.77
C ARG A 777 -2.34 44.85 -19.40
N LEU A 778 -1.99 45.52 -18.30
CA LEU A 778 -2.52 45.19 -16.97
C LEU A 778 -4.05 45.26 -16.91
N GLU A 779 -4.70 46.13 -17.70
CA GLU A 779 -6.16 46.23 -17.78
C GLU A 779 -6.78 45.52 -18.98
N THR A 780 -6.08 45.46 -20.12
CA THR A 780 -6.66 45.05 -21.42
C THR A 780 -6.30 43.62 -21.84
N HIS A 781 -5.32 42.99 -21.19
CA HIS A 781 -4.98 41.60 -21.39
C HIS A 781 -5.56 40.73 -20.27
N PRO A 782 -5.79 39.44 -20.52
CA PRO A 782 -6.32 38.51 -19.52
C PRO A 782 -5.57 38.55 -18.17
N PRO A 783 -6.21 38.19 -17.05
CA PRO A 783 -5.57 38.13 -15.74
C PRO A 783 -4.30 37.26 -15.73
N ALA A 784 -3.26 37.71 -15.03
CA ALA A 784 -1.95 37.07 -14.97
C ALA A 784 -2.04 35.62 -14.48
N GLY A 785 -3.04 35.29 -13.66
CA GLY A 785 -3.31 33.92 -13.19
C GLY A 785 -3.74 32.93 -14.27
N LEU A 786 -4.08 33.38 -15.48
CA LEU A 786 -4.38 32.53 -16.64
C LEU A 786 -3.14 32.28 -17.52
N TYR A 787 -2.09 33.10 -17.41
CA TYR A 787 -0.83 32.90 -18.12
C TYR A 787 -0.05 31.74 -17.50
N GLY A 788 0.29 30.75 -18.32
CA GLY A 788 0.87 29.47 -17.84
C GLY A 788 -0.12 28.59 -17.06
N ALA A 789 -1.42 28.90 -17.08
CA ALA A 789 -2.44 27.99 -16.54
C ALA A 789 -2.65 26.78 -17.49
N PRO A 790 -3.08 25.61 -16.97
CA PRO A 790 -3.40 24.46 -17.80
C PRO A 790 -4.44 24.78 -18.88
N ALA A 791 -4.27 24.21 -20.07
CA ALA A 791 -5.15 24.49 -21.22
C ALA A 791 -6.63 24.19 -20.95
N GLY A 792 -6.95 23.20 -20.10
CA GLY A 792 -8.30 22.94 -19.62
C GLY A 792 -8.92 24.11 -18.87
N ARG A 793 -8.14 24.77 -17.99
CA ARG A 793 -8.57 25.96 -17.26
C ARG A 793 -8.81 27.15 -18.19
N GLN A 794 -7.89 27.40 -19.12
CA GLN A 794 -8.04 28.51 -20.06
C GLN A 794 -9.34 28.37 -20.87
N LYS A 795 -9.63 27.15 -21.34
CA LYS A 795 -10.88 26.80 -22.07
C LYS A 795 -12.13 26.78 -21.19
N SER A 796 -12.03 26.52 -19.89
CA SER A 796 -13.19 26.55 -18.98
C SER A 796 -13.64 27.98 -18.68
N VAL A 797 -12.70 28.94 -18.68
CA VAL A 797 -12.94 30.38 -18.49
C VAL A 797 -13.44 31.06 -19.76
N THR A 798 -12.81 30.83 -20.92
CA THR A 798 -13.16 31.50 -22.18
C THR A 798 -13.06 30.59 -23.39
N THR A 799 -14.00 30.77 -24.31
CA THR A 799 -14.01 30.14 -25.64
C THR A 799 -13.63 31.11 -26.76
N ASN A 800 -13.39 32.40 -26.44
CA ASN A 800 -13.03 33.44 -27.40
C ASN A 800 -11.62 33.18 -27.99
N PRO A 801 -11.50 32.99 -29.32
CA PRO A 801 -10.20 32.73 -29.97
C PRO A 801 -9.18 33.85 -29.81
N GLU A 802 -9.60 35.12 -29.69
CA GLU A 802 -8.68 36.25 -29.48
C GLU A 802 -8.09 36.23 -28.07
N THR A 803 -8.93 35.96 -27.06
CA THR A 803 -8.51 35.83 -25.66
C THR A 803 -7.58 34.64 -25.47
N LEU A 804 -7.90 33.48 -26.07
CA LEU A 804 -7.03 32.30 -26.06
C LEU A 804 -5.71 32.56 -26.80
N ARG A 805 -5.72 33.33 -27.90
CA ARG A 805 -4.49 33.74 -28.60
C ARG A 805 -3.62 34.62 -27.70
N LYS A 806 -4.19 35.59 -26.97
CA LYS A 806 -3.46 36.44 -26.01
C LYS A 806 -2.82 35.64 -24.85
N LEU A 807 -3.40 34.50 -24.48
CA LEU A 807 -2.88 33.58 -23.46
C LEU A 807 -1.79 32.61 -23.98
N SER A 808 -1.53 32.61 -25.29
CA SER A 808 -0.52 31.76 -25.96
C SER A 808 0.73 32.53 -26.41
N LEU A 809 0.81 33.82 -26.08
CA LEU A 809 1.91 34.75 -26.39
C LEU A 809 2.97 34.79 -25.28
#